data_AF-A0A1G8S614-F1
#
_entry.id   AF-A0A1G8S614-F1
#
_cell.length_a   1.000
_cell.length_b   1.000
_cell.length_c   1.000
_cell.angle_alpha   90.00
_cell.angle_beta   90.00
_cell.angle_gamma   90.00
#
_symmetry.space_group_name_H-M   'P 1'
#
loop_
_entity.id
_entity.type
_entity.pdbx_description
1 polymer ?
#
loop_
_entity_poly.entity_id
_entity_poly.type
_entity_poly.pdbx_seq_one_letter_code
_entity_poly.pdbx_strand_id
1 'polypeptide(L)'
;MDTRPSITRREFAALSAGAVGTALGADAATGRSVSAAESTARYEFLVNNIESDHTIPTLLTVADGSAADVLDGRGTSVRTREDDQVAYAKLTTAEATAVIDADATERIEYAPGSNPFWKREAYDDGVFLDPVDSVDFIGLEEALTGLSHLEQRHENRLNLRSIGTGAGHDNVYIEQEDPREVWALELTENVGDREAVTEKATLVFTLSVHGDERAGIEAGLRFVEEVVSGERPDIEALLSEVVLVFVSPNPGGWVVRQPLYEDPAQPPDFRRFNAAGLDPNRQYPSAGWLPPDTVPGEPNGRNLTDDGDGLDEDVPDETAEKTPDTAAVVDYLRSHDNVEYVLDFHGMYADSSAVVALTPPGGTPADRADVALLTRALESDITSALGSVSELEPVFEAAIDNYETQGACRVERFCEPPERLFDHGSALDMFGYTAAGAVDRWAMTPESNGGLGATALTLEIVFSNSFPREMRVPFLPSVTQFHVDAYQTAIATTVEYAENTSSGTVATNERTTAYVQSESVARSSADLPHVGGSETVASGVGTSSPVGGEYRHRTHVFGGSADLDTGTVSLTASQTPPNPESVFGYQQRRYEVTPLAVFDTLADAADASVDGVRIDAIRDGALVVDGTPTYDNLVVCHNDGLDEAYRSALTEYVDAGGNLVLTDAGVAVAAELDVPGIDAVEDGDVTREERRAPWYGEPPEEDHPLCIDRKGLGEEGTLTGDPWDYPMVGYVRGQPPSYTVSESALGDSVRIASRQNGDVQAATVPVEGERIGVHLLGTLLPPAEQGNLHPFGLLDQSLTTFGYTLLCNALGYRLNCSLNGETVTGFGETVTRKLAEQPEPTPTPTATPTATETETSTATPAPSPTPTGADGDGPGFGPLAAVSGVTSYLLGRRLTGDDSTEE
;
A
#
# COMPACT_ATOMS: atom_id res chain seq x y z
N MET A 1 -65.85 5.02 -23.15
CA MET A 1 -66.30 4.56 -21.82
C MET A 1 -65.46 3.32 -21.57
N ASP A 2 -64.34 3.43 -20.89
CA ASP A 2 -64.31 3.73 -19.46
C ASP A 2 -63.06 4.53 -19.07
N THR A 3 -63.25 5.52 -18.22
CA THR A 3 -62.24 6.45 -17.70
C THR A 3 -61.80 6.00 -16.31
N ARG A 4 -60.51 5.72 -16.12
CA ARG A 4 -59.90 5.69 -14.78
C ARG A 4 -58.94 6.89 -14.64
N PRO A 5 -58.95 7.62 -13.52
CA PRO A 5 -58.13 8.81 -13.36
C PRO A 5 -56.68 8.45 -13.09
N SER A 6 -55.74 9.11 -13.77
CA SER A 6 -54.31 9.07 -13.46
C SER A 6 -54.02 10.00 -12.29
N ILE A 7 -53.50 9.47 -11.19
CA ILE A 7 -52.96 10.25 -10.08
C ILE A 7 -51.60 10.81 -10.54
N THR A 8 -51.38 12.10 -10.35
CA THR A 8 -50.12 12.75 -10.73
C THR A 8 -49.04 12.60 -9.64
N ARG A 9 -47.74 12.63 -10.00
CA ARG A 9 -46.61 12.53 -9.04
C ARG A 9 -46.70 13.49 -7.85
N ARG A 10 -47.36 14.65 -8.02
CA ARG A 10 -47.57 15.64 -6.96
C ARG A 10 -48.72 15.29 -6.00
N GLU A 11 -49.72 14.54 -6.48
CA GLU A 11 -50.80 13.99 -5.65
C GLU A 11 -50.35 12.73 -4.89
N PHE A 12 -49.41 11.96 -5.44
CA PHE A 12 -48.77 10.86 -4.71
C PHE A 12 -47.85 11.37 -3.59
N ALA A 13 -47.03 12.41 -3.85
CA ALA A 13 -46.22 13.04 -2.80
C ALA A 13 -47.07 13.65 -1.66
N ALA A 14 -48.27 14.15 -1.97
CA ALA A 14 -49.22 14.63 -0.96
C ALA A 14 -49.88 13.50 -0.15
N LEU A 15 -50.01 12.29 -0.72
CA LEU A 15 -50.48 11.09 -0.01
C LEU A 15 -49.37 10.47 0.87
N SER A 16 -48.11 10.52 0.44
CA SER A 16 -46.97 10.02 1.22
C SER A 16 -46.58 10.96 2.38
N ALA A 17 -46.69 12.28 2.19
CA ALA A 17 -46.48 13.25 3.29
C ALA A 17 -47.55 13.16 4.40
N GLY A 18 -48.72 12.58 4.10
CA GLY A 18 -49.79 12.34 5.08
C GLY A 18 -49.61 11.06 5.93
N ALA A 19 -48.73 10.15 5.53
CA ALA A 19 -48.50 8.87 6.23
C ALA A 19 -47.37 8.93 7.28
N VAL A 20 -46.52 9.95 7.24
CA VAL A 20 -45.38 10.13 8.18
C VAL A 20 -45.77 10.96 9.42
N GLY A 21 -46.95 11.58 9.44
CA GLY A 21 -47.34 12.56 10.48
C GLY A 21 -48.20 12.08 11.66
N THR A 22 -48.67 10.83 11.69
CA THR A 22 -49.59 10.36 12.76
C THR A 22 -49.39 8.90 13.14
N ALA A 23 -48.25 8.60 13.76
CA ALA A 23 -48.03 7.34 14.49
C ALA A 23 -47.45 7.61 15.89
N LEU A 24 -47.98 8.61 16.59
CA LEU A 24 -47.75 8.81 18.03
C LEU A 24 -49.08 9.24 18.69
N GLY A 25 -49.72 8.31 19.41
CA GLY A 25 -50.74 8.64 20.40
C GLY A 25 -52.07 7.90 20.30
N ALA A 26 -52.23 6.94 21.23
CA ALA A 26 -53.48 6.36 21.77
C ALA A 26 -54.29 5.40 20.91
N ASP A 27 -54.36 4.13 21.34
CA ASP A 27 -55.58 3.69 22.01
C ASP A 27 -55.36 2.48 22.94
N ALA A 28 -55.85 2.62 24.17
CA ALA A 28 -55.97 1.55 25.13
C ALA A 28 -57.36 0.90 25.02
N ALA A 29 -57.37 -0.44 25.15
CA ALA A 29 -58.48 -1.32 25.50
C ALA A 29 -59.56 -1.62 24.42
N THR A 30 -59.51 -2.81 23.82
CA THR A 30 -60.37 -3.98 24.17
C THR A 30 -60.36 -5.02 23.03
N GLY A 31 -60.20 -6.31 23.37
CA GLY A 31 -60.58 -7.45 22.52
C GLY A 31 -59.46 -8.09 21.71
N ARG A 32 -58.79 -9.08 22.30
CA ARG A 32 -57.77 -9.95 21.68
C ARG A 32 -58.37 -10.67 20.45
N SER A 33 -58.00 -10.22 19.25
CA SER A 33 -57.96 -11.02 18.03
C SER A 33 -56.49 -11.34 17.76
N VAL A 34 -56.15 -12.62 17.62
CA VAL A 34 -54.80 -13.06 17.23
C VAL A 34 -54.50 -12.40 15.88
N SER A 35 -53.61 -11.41 15.89
CA SER A 35 -53.06 -10.78 14.69
C SER A 35 -51.95 -11.67 14.18
N ALA A 36 -51.84 -11.81 12.85
CA ALA A 36 -50.65 -12.37 12.22
C ALA A 36 -49.39 -11.69 12.76
N ALA A 37 -48.27 -12.42 12.81
CA ALA A 37 -46.98 -11.90 13.23
C ALA A 37 -46.67 -10.52 12.63
N GLU A 38 -46.15 -9.60 13.43
CA GLU A 38 -45.72 -8.29 12.94
C GLU A 38 -44.38 -8.46 12.20
N SER A 39 -44.46 -8.61 10.88
CA SER A 39 -43.29 -8.62 10.01
C SER A 39 -42.91 -7.19 9.62
N THR A 40 -41.62 -6.85 9.70
CA THR A 40 -41.16 -5.55 9.18
C THR A 40 -41.26 -5.51 7.66
N ALA A 41 -41.57 -4.34 7.10
CA ALA A 41 -41.70 -4.17 5.64
C ALA A 41 -40.44 -4.63 4.86
N ARG A 42 -39.24 -4.39 5.41
CA ARG A 42 -37.97 -4.88 4.84
C ARG A 42 -37.89 -6.41 4.84
N TYR A 43 -38.32 -7.07 5.92
CA TYR A 43 -38.33 -8.53 5.98
C TYR A 43 -39.36 -9.13 5.01
N GLU A 44 -40.57 -8.57 4.97
CA GLU A 44 -41.60 -8.98 4.00
C GLU A 44 -41.13 -8.80 2.56
N PHE A 45 -40.43 -7.71 2.26
CA PHE A 45 -39.83 -7.50 0.95
C PHE A 45 -38.86 -8.64 0.59
N LEU A 46 -37.93 -8.98 1.49
CA LEU A 46 -36.95 -10.03 1.25
C LEU A 46 -37.62 -11.39 1.01
N VAL A 47 -38.55 -11.80 1.88
CA VAL A 47 -39.27 -13.08 1.74
C VAL A 47 -39.97 -13.19 0.37
N ASN A 48 -40.45 -12.07 -0.18
CA ASN A 48 -41.19 -12.06 -1.44
C ASN A 48 -40.33 -11.88 -2.70
N ASN A 49 -39.08 -11.40 -2.57
CA ASN A 49 -38.29 -10.93 -3.72
C ASN A 49 -36.93 -11.63 -3.90
N ILE A 50 -36.49 -12.47 -2.96
CA ILE A 50 -35.23 -13.23 -3.10
C ILE A 50 -35.47 -14.68 -3.53
N GLU A 51 -34.42 -15.32 -4.06
CA GLU A 51 -34.48 -16.73 -4.47
C GLU A 51 -34.82 -17.66 -3.29
N SER A 52 -35.54 -18.75 -3.59
CA SER A 52 -36.19 -19.53 -2.53
C SER A 52 -35.22 -20.23 -1.57
N ASP A 53 -34.03 -20.56 -2.05
CA ASP A 53 -32.93 -21.21 -1.35
C ASP A 53 -31.95 -20.21 -0.70
N HIS A 54 -32.10 -18.91 -0.95
CA HIS A 54 -31.34 -17.88 -0.23
C HIS A 54 -31.81 -17.80 1.23
N THR A 55 -30.87 -17.71 2.15
CA THR A 55 -31.19 -17.60 3.59
C THR A 55 -31.23 -16.14 4.05
N ILE A 56 -32.18 -15.83 4.92
CA ILE A 56 -32.45 -14.50 5.48
C ILE A 56 -32.03 -14.52 6.95
N PRO A 57 -31.01 -13.74 7.35
CA PRO A 57 -30.71 -13.43 8.74
C PRO A 57 -31.97 -12.89 9.46
N THR A 58 -32.52 -13.70 10.36
CA THR A 58 -33.84 -13.49 10.95
C THR A 58 -33.75 -13.37 12.45
N LEU A 59 -34.24 -12.27 12.98
CA LEU A 59 -34.53 -12.10 14.41
C LEU A 59 -36.01 -12.35 14.66
N LEU A 60 -36.30 -13.31 15.53
CA LEU A 60 -37.63 -13.75 15.95
C LEU A 60 -37.89 -13.29 17.38
N THR A 61 -39.11 -12.80 17.63
CA THR A 61 -39.64 -12.58 18.98
C THR A 61 -40.98 -13.28 19.11
N VAL A 62 -41.18 -13.99 20.23
CA VAL A 62 -42.42 -14.71 20.55
C VAL A 62 -43.09 -14.11 21.78
N ALA A 63 -44.42 -14.00 21.74
CA ALA A 63 -45.19 -13.40 22.83
C ALA A 63 -45.31 -14.33 24.04
N ASP A 64 -45.47 -15.62 23.79
CA ASP A 64 -45.65 -16.68 24.78
C ASP A 64 -44.96 -17.96 24.26
N GLY A 65 -44.27 -18.71 25.13
CA GLY A 65 -43.58 -19.96 24.76
C GLY A 65 -42.09 -19.75 24.46
N SER A 66 -41.49 -20.71 23.74
CA SER A 66 -40.07 -20.75 23.40
C SER A 66 -39.85 -20.36 21.93
N ALA A 67 -38.97 -19.40 21.68
CA ALA A 67 -38.54 -19.04 20.33
C ALA A 67 -37.75 -20.19 19.69
N ALA A 68 -37.01 -20.97 20.49
CA ALA A 68 -36.34 -22.18 20.02
C ALA A 68 -37.35 -23.24 19.52
N ASP A 69 -38.49 -23.41 20.20
CA ASP A 69 -39.55 -24.34 19.76
C ASP A 69 -40.14 -23.94 18.38
N VAL A 70 -40.29 -22.63 18.12
CA VAL A 70 -40.77 -22.13 16.82
C VAL A 70 -39.75 -22.42 15.71
N LEU A 71 -38.45 -22.35 16.03
CA LEU A 71 -37.35 -22.63 15.11
C LEU A 71 -36.98 -24.12 15.02
N ASP A 72 -37.63 -25.01 15.77
CA ASP A 72 -37.26 -26.44 15.78
C ASP A 72 -37.29 -27.06 14.38
N GLY A 73 -36.15 -27.62 13.97
CA GLY A 73 -35.94 -28.21 12.64
C GLY A 73 -35.92 -27.21 11.48
N ARG A 74 -35.77 -25.90 11.74
CA ARG A 74 -35.74 -24.83 10.73
C ARG A 74 -34.47 -23.99 10.86
N GLY A 75 -33.95 -23.56 9.71
CA GLY A 75 -32.86 -22.61 9.62
C GLY A 75 -31.49 -23.16 10.03
N THR A 76 -30.50 -22.29 9.89
CA THR A 76 -29.12 -22.52 10.33
C THR A 76 -28.67 -21.42 11.30
N SER A 77 -27.57 -21.67 12.00
CA SER A 77 -27.00 -20.72 12.98
C SER A 77 -27.99 -20.28 14.07
N VAL A 78 -28.82 -21.21 14.56
CA VAL A 78 -29.81 -20.92 15.59
C VAL A 78 -29.12 -20.44 16.88
N ARG A 79 -29.59 -19.32 17.42
CA ARG A 79 -29.17 -18.72 18.68
C ARG A 79 -30.40 -18.26 19.45
N THR A 80 -30.38 -18.38 20.77
CA THR A 80 -31.51 -18.01 21.61
C THR A 80 -31.00 -17.23 22.83
N ARG A 81 -31.73 -16.22 23.27
CA ARG A 81 -31.45 -15.51 24.52
C ARG A 81 -31.82 -16.35 25.74
N GLU A 82 -31.31 -15.99 26.91
CA GLU A 82 -31.61 -16.68 28.17
C GLU A 82 -33.11 -16.68 28.53
N ASP A 83 -33.85 -15.66 28.10
CA ASP A 83 -35.30 -15.56 28.32
C ASP A 83 -36.12 -16.47 27.41
N ASP A 84 -35.49 -17.09 26.40
CA ASP A 84 -36.09 -17.97 25.39
C ASP A 84 -37.25 -17.32 24.60
N GLN A 85 -37.42 -16.00 24.69
CA GLN A 85 -38.45 -15.26 23.97
C GLN A 85 -37.93 -14.64 22.67
N VAL A 86 -36.61 -14.55 22.54
CA VAL A 86 -35.94 -14.01 21.37
C VAL A 86 -34.94 -15.04 20.82
N ALA A 87 -35.02 -15.28 19.52
CA ALA A 87 -34.08 -16.17 18.83
C ALA A 87 -33.66 -15.59 17.48
N TYR A 88 -32.51 -16.05 16.99
CA TYR A 88 -31.98 -15.75 15.68
C TYR A 88 -31.79 -17.04 14.89
N ALA A 89 -32.02 -16.98 13.58
CA ALA A 89 -31.66 -18.03 12.64
C ALA A 89 -31.48 -17.45 11.22
N LYS A 90 -30.72 -18.13 10.36
CA LYS A 90 -30.73 -17.88 8.91
C LYS A 90 -31.80 -18.78 8.28
N LEU A 91 -32.88 -18.19 7.75
CA LEU A 91 -34.06 -18.91 7.25
C LEU A 91 -34.19 -18.81 5.73
N THR A 92 -34.45 -19.90 5.02
CA THR A 92 -34.94 -19.82 3.64
C THR A 92 -36.29 -19.10 3.56
N THR A 93 -36.68 -18.59 2.38
CA THR A 93 -37.99 -17.94 2.19
C THR A 93 -39.17 -18.84 2.62
N ALA A 94 -39.07 -20.15 2.41
CA ALA A 94 -40.08 -21.12 2.80
C ALA A 94 -40.14 -21.31 4.32
N GLU A 95 -38.99 -21.39 4.99
CA GLU A 95 -38.92 -21.46 6.45
C GLU A 95 -39.39 -20.16 7.10
N ALA A 96 -39.00 -19.01 6.56
CA ALA A 96 -39.44 -17.69 7.00
C ALA A 96 -40.97 -17.57 6.95
N THR A 97 -41.59 -17.99 5.85
CA THR A 97 -43.06 -18.03 5.72
C THR A 97 -43.69 -18.93 6.79
N ALA A 98 -43.11 -20.10 7.05
CA ALA A 98 -43.62 -21.00 8.08
C ALA A 98 -43.48 -20.44 9.51
N VAL A 99 -42.44 -19.65 9.77
CA VAL A 99 -42.25 -18.96 11.05
C VAL A 99 -43.23 -17.78 11.19
N ILE A 100 -43.46 -17.01 10.12
CA ILE A 100 -44.47 -15.93 10.09
C ILE A 100 -45.87 -16.47 10.41
N ASP A 101 -46.22 -17.62 9.85
CA ASP A 101 -47.53 -18.24 10.02
C ASP A 101 -47.72 -18.95 11.38
N ALA A 102 -46.68 -19.03 12.21
CA ALA A 102 -46.76 -19.70 13.51
C ALA A 102 -47.50 -18.82 14.54
N ASP A 103 -48.49 -19.39 15.23
CA ASP A 103 -49.32 -18.68 16.22
C ASP A 103 -48.54 -18.01 17.37
N ALA A 104 -47.32 -18.51 17.67
CA ALA A 104 -46.47 -17.99 18.73
C ALA A 104 -45.59 -16.80 18.29
N THR A 105 -45.43 -16.58 16.99
CA THR A 105 -44.58 -15.50 16.45
C THR A 105 -45.25 -14.15 16.68
N GLU A 106 -44.59 -13.30 17.46
CA GLU A 106 -45.02 -11.93 17.70
C GLU A 106 -44.44 -10.99 16.64
N ARG A 107 -43.12 -11.10 16.40
CA ARG A 107 -42.40 -10.19 15.52
C ARG A 107 -41.25 -10.89 14.79
N ILE A 108 -41.02 -10.49 13.54
CA ILE A 108 -39.92 -11.01 12.72
C ILE A 108 -39.21 -9.88 11.95
N GLU A 109 -37.88 -9.88 12.00
CA GLU A 109 -37.05 -8.79 11.50
C GLU A 109 -35.81 -9.29 10.77
N TYR A 110 -35.38 -8.55 9.75
CA TYR A 110 -34.11 -8.80 9.07
C TYR A 110 -32.97 -8.28 9.95
N ALA A 111 -32.04 -9.15 10.35
CA ALA A 111 -30.96 -8.80 11.27
C ALA A 111 -29.61 -9.33 10.75
N PRO A 112 -29.01 -8.71 9.71
CA PRO A 112 -27.68 -9.10 9.24
C PRO A 112 -26.62 -8.66 10.25
N GLY A 113 -25.49 -9.37 10.31
CA GLY A 113 -24.38 -9.01 11.20
C GLY A 113 -23.80 -10.17 11.98
N SER A 114 -22.78 -9.88 12.77
CA SER A 114 -22.05 -10.85 13.59
C SER A 114 -22.77 -11.15 14.90
N ASN A 115 -23.32 -10.15 15.58
CA ASN A 115 -24.12 -10.25 16.78
C ASN A 115 -25.59 -10.52 16.42
N PRO A 116 -26.14 -11.71 16.70
CA PRO A 116 -27.52 -12.05 16.33
C PRO A 116 -28.60 -11.16 16.98
N PHE A 117 -28.28 -10.43 18.05
CA PHE A 117 -29.26 -9.70 18.87
C PHE A 117 -29.06 -8.18 18.90
N TRP A 118 -28.20 -7.61 18.05
CA TRP A 118 -27.88 -6.17 18.06
C TRP A 118 -29.12 -5.27 17.95
N LYS A 119 -30.17 -5.69 17.22
CA LYS A 119 -31.44 -4.95 17.09
C LYS A 119 -32.28 -4.87 18.37
N ARG A 120 -31.91 -5.61 19.40
CA ARG A 120 -32.50 -5.52 20.74
C ARG A 120 -31.65 -4.70 21.70
N GLU A 121 -30.54 -4.13 21.22
CA GLU A 121 -29.50 -3.49 22.04
C GLU A 121 -29.07 -4.40 23.21
N ALA A 122 -29.12 -5.72 22.95
CA ALA A 122 -28.79 -6.76 23.90
C ALA A 122 -27.30 -7.08 23.80
N TYR A 123 -26.50 -6.29 24.50
CA TYR A 123 -25.03 -6.35 24.49
C TYR A 123 -24.48 -6.99 25.76
N ASP A 124 -25.18 -8.00 26.29
CA ASP A 124 -24.79 -8.68 27.53
C ASP A 124 -23.41 -9.35 27.40
N ASP A 125 -23.09 -9.85 26.19
CA ASP A 125 -21.84 -10.51 25.81
C ASP A 125 -20.93 -9.61 24.94
N GLY A 126 -21.20 -8.30 24.90
CA GLY A 126 -20.51 -7.33 24.04
C GLY A 126 -21.35 -6.85 22.84
N VAL A 127 -20.90 -5.73 22.25
CA VAL A 127 -21.45 -5.12 21.05
C VAL A 127 -20.99 -5.91 19.83
N PHE A 128 -19.70 -6.10 19.68
CA PHE A 128 -19.03 -6.85 18.63
C PHE A 128 -18.49 -8.17 19.20
N LEU A 129 -19.27 -9.24 19.07
CA LEU A 129 -18.90 -10.55 19.61
C LEU A 129 -17.58 -11.06 19.04
N ASP A 130 -16.88 -11.88 19.83
CA ASP A 130 -15.74 -12.65 19.36
C ASP A 130 -16.11 -13.42 18.07
N PRO A 131 -15.18 -13.54 17.10
CA PRO A 131 -15.42 -14.29 15.87
C PRO A 131 -15.97 -15.71 16.07
N VAL A 132 -15.57 -16.40 17.16
CA VAL A 132 -16.05 -17.76 17.48
C VAL A 132 -17.52 -17.82 17.86
N ASP A 133 -18.05 -16.75 18.45
CA ASP A 133 -19.45 -16.64 18.90
C ASP A 133 -20.36 -15.94 17.87
N SER A 134 -19.73 -15.25 16.92
CA SER A 134 -20.37 -14.54 15.81
C SER A 134 -21.05 -15.48 14.81
N VAL A 135 -22.12 -15.00 14.15
CA VAL A 135 -22.86 -15.76 13.12
C VAL A 135 -22.57 -15.32 11.68
N ASP A 136 -21.82 -14.24 11.51
CA ASP A 136 -21.38 -13.62 10.25
C ASP A 136 -20.28 -12.58 10.53
N PHE A 137 -19.81 -11.89 9.50
CA PHE A 137 -19.04 -10.63 9.63
C PHE A 137 -19.90 -9.51 10.22
N ILE A 138 -19.26 -8.52 10.85
CA ILE A 138 -19.92 -7.31 11.35
C ILE A 138 -20.62 -6.61 10.18
N GLY A 139 -21.93 -6.39 10.33
CA GLY A 139 -22.73 -5.67 9.34
C GLY A 139 -22.60 -4.15 9.50
N LEU A 140 -22.74 -3.37 8.42
CA LEU A 140 -22.65 -1.91 8.51
C LEU A 140 -23.71 -1.29 9.46
N GLU A 141 -24.97 -1.75 9.39
CA GLU A 141 -26.03 -1.25 10.28
C GLU A 141 -25.79 -1.63 11.75
N GLU A 142 -25.24 -2.82 11.98
CA GLU A 142 -24.82 -3.28 13.29
C GLU A 142 -23.66 -2.43 13.81
N ALA A 143 -22.63 -2.19 13.00
CA ALA A 143 -21.48 -1.37 13.34
C ALA A 143 -21.89 0.03 13.80
N LEU A 144 -22.72 0.72 13.01
CA LEU A 144 -23.17 2.07 13.35
C LEU A 144 -24.04 2.10 14.60
N THR A 145 -24.93 1.11 14.78
CA THR A 145 -25.77 1.01 15.99
C THR A 145 -24.90 0.74 17.23
N GLY A 146 -23.96 -0.19 17.11
CA GLY A 146 -23.03 -0.57 18.17
C GLY A 146 -22.08 0.57 18.56
N LEU A 147 -21.46 1.25 17.60
CA LEU A 147 -20.60 2.40 17.86
C LEU A 147 -21.37 3.55 18.49
N SER A 148 -22.59 3.85 18.02
CA SER A 148 -23.45 4.87 18.64
C SER A 148 -23.79 4.52 20.09
N HIS A 149 -23.95 3.23 20.38
CA HIS A 149 -24.20 2.74 21.73
C HIS A 149 -22.96 2.89 22.64
N LEU A 150 -21.77 2.54 22.14
CA LEU A 150 -20.50 2.71 22.85
C LEU A 150 -20.21 4.20 23.11
N GLU A 151 -20.42 5.07 22.11
CA GLU A 151 -20.25 6.51 22.23
C GLU A 151 -21.12 7.09 23.35
N GLN A 152 -22.41 6.73 23.39
CA GLN A 152 -23.32 7.19 24.45
C GLN A 152 -22.88 6.76 25.85
N ARG A 153 -22.17 5.62 25.99
CA ARG A 153 -21.65 5.15 27.27
C ARG A 153 -20.28 5.73 27.61
N HIS A 154 -19.54 6.18 26.62
CA HIS A 154 -18.17 6.63 26.73
C HIS A 154 -17.96 8.00 26.06
N GLU A 155 -18.87 8.95 26.29
CA GLU A 155 -18.91 10.28 25.63
C GLU A 155 -17.63 11.12 25.80
N ASN A 156 -16.83 10.84 26.83
CA ASN A 156 -15.56 11.53 27.07
C ASN A 156 -14.37 10.85 26.37
N ARG A 157 -14.57 9.70 25.73
CA ARG A 157 -13.51 8.89 25.12
C ARG A 157 -13.72 8.55 23.65
N LEU A 158 -14.97 8.41 23.24
CA LEU A 158 -15.34 7.99 21.89
C LEU A 158 -16.18 9.06 21.21
N ASN A 159 -15.93 9.31 19.93
CA ASN A 159 -16.67 10.28 19.12
C ASN A 159 -16.82 9.71 17.70
N LEU A 160 -18.06 9.39 17.34
CA LEU A 160 -18.43 8.85 16.04
C LEU A 160 -18.94 9.99 15.16
N ARG A 161 -18.36 10.14 13.96
CA ARG A 161 -18.73 11.19 13.02
C ARG A 161 -19.05 10.61 11.65
N SER A 162 -20.13 11.12 11.04
CA SER A 162 -20.26 11.07 9.59
C SER A 162 -19.41 12.21 9.02
N ILE A 163 -18.46 11.85 8.15
CA ILE A 163 -17.52 12.80 7.52
C ILE A 163 -17.89 13.10 6.07
N GLY A 164 -18.86 12.38 5.53
CA GLY A 164 -19.35 12.54 4.16
C GLY A 164 -20.23 11.37 3.75
N THR A 165 -20.46 11.23 2.45
CA THR A 165 -21.26 10.15 1.86
C THR A 165 -20.57 9.58 0.63
N GLY A 166 -20.66 8.27 0.41
CA GLY A 166 -20.22 7.63 -0.84
C GLY A 166 -21.22 7.83 -1.99
N ALA A 167 -20.85 7.41 -3.20
CA ALA A 167 -21.66 7.58 -4.41
C ALA A 167 -23.05 6.89 -4.36
N GLY A 168 -23.17 5.80 -3.60
CA GLY A 168 -24.43 5.07 -3.41
C GLY A 168 -24.74 4.01 -4.48
N HIS A 169 -25.28 2.88 -4.04
CA HIS A 169 -25.76 1.82 -4.93
C HIS A 169 -27.28 1.94 -5.13
N ASP A 170 -27.78 1.43 -6.26
CA ASP A 170 -29.21 1.25 -6.48
C ASP A 170 -29.78 0.25 -5.46
N ASN A 171 -30.71 0.71 -4.63
CA ASN A 171 -31.38 -0.10 -3.63
C ASN A 171 -32.80 -0.45 -4.09
N VAL A 172 -33.04 -1.73 -4.35
CA VAL A 172 -34.30 -2.24 -4.90
C VAL A 172 -35.47 -2.20 -3.91
N TYR A 173 -35.20 -2.05 -2.62
CA TYR A 173 -36.25 -1.95 -1.59
C TYR A 173 -36.82 -0.53 -1.49
N ILE A 174 -35.97 0.49 -1.61
CA ILE A 174 -36.38 1.90 -1.57
C ILE A 174 -36.56 2.53 -2.97
N GLU A 175 -36.20 1.81 -4.04
CA GLU A 175 -36.29 2.23 -5.45
C GLU A 175 -35.53 3.53 -5.76
N GLN A 176 -34.36 3.71 -5.14
CA GLN A 176 -33.48 4.88 -5.33
C GLN A 176 -32.02 4.53 -5.00
N GLU A 177 -31.10 5.40 -5.43
CA GLU A 177 -29.70 5.38 -4.98
C GLU A 177 -29.64 5.59 -3.46
N ASP A 178 -28.74 4.83 -2.82
CA ASP A 178 -28.59 4.77 -1.37
C ASP A 178 -27.13 5.11 -0.99
N PRO A 179 -26.76 6.40 -1.05
CA PRO A 179 -25.44 6.86 -0.61
C PRO A 179 -25.28 6.59 0.88
N ARG A 180 -24.28 5.77 1.23
CA ARG A 180 -23.97 5.45 2.62
C ARG A 180 -23.01 6.48 3.20
N GLU A 181 -23.24 6.81 4.47
CA GLU A 181 -22.35 7.70 5.21
C GLU A 181 -20.95 7.08 5.30
N VAL A 182 -19.95 7.87 4.95
CA VAL A 182 -18.55 7.61 5.30
C VAL A 182 -18.37 8.09 6.73
N TRP A 183 -17.80 7.25 7.57
CA TRP A 183 -17.66 7.51 8.99
C TRP A 183 -16.21 7.46 9.43
N ALA A 184 -15.92 8.26 10.45
CA ALA A 184 -14.70 8.23 11.21
C ALA A 184 -15.02 8.14 12.70
N LEU A 185 -14.12 7.52 13.45
CA LEU A 185 -14.24 7.31 14.87
C LEU A 185 -12.95 7.78 15.55
N GLU A 186 -13.08 8.75 16.45
CA GLU A 186 -11.97 9.20 17.29
C GLU A 186 -12.06 8.51 18.67
N LEU A 187 -10.95 7.95 19.13
CA LEU A 187 -10.79 7.34 20.45
C LEU A 187 -9.59 7.98 21.16
N THR A 188 -9.86 8.74 22.22
CA THR A 188 -8.84 9.47 23.01
C THR A 188 -9.42 9.98 24.32
N GLU A 189 -8.61 10.31 25.32
CA GLU A 189 -9.11 10.99 26.52
C GLU A 189 -9.54 12.43 26.20
N ASN A 190 -10.73 12.84 26.69
CA ASN A 190 -11.32 14.17 26.47
C ASN A 190 -11.62 14.46 24.99
N VAL A 191 -12.13 13.46 24.25
CA VAL A 191 -12.40 13.55 22.81
C VAL A 191 -13.28 14.74 22.37
N GLY A 192 -14.12 15.26 23.28
CA GLY A 192 -14.96 16.44 23.01
C GLY A 192 -14.25 17.79 23.16
N ASP A 193 -13.02 17.82 23.69
CA ASP A 193 -12.22 19.03 23.86
C ASP A 193 -11.18 19.13 22.73
N ARG A 194 -11.52 19.87 21.67
CA ARG A 194 -10.67 19.93 20.47
C ARG A 194 -9.28 20.54 20.75
N GLU A 195 -9.17 21.45 21.72
CA GLU A 195 -7.87 22.03 22.10
C GLU A 195 -6.97 20.96 22.73
N ALA A 196 -7.54 20.10 23.58
CA ALA A 196 -6.81 18.97 24.17
C ALA A 196 -6.45 17.88 23.16
N VAL A 197 -7.25 17.71 22.09
CA VAL A 197 -7.03 16.71 21.04
C VAL A 197 -5.94 17.16 20.05
N THR A 198 -5.91 18.45 19.67
CA THR A 198 -4.94 18.98 18.70
C THR A 198 -3.47 18.88 19.15
N GLU A 199 -3.18 18.85 20.45
CA GLU A 199 -1.80 18.73 20.96
C GLU A 199 -1.24 17.29 20.93
N LYS A 200 -2.09 16.29 20.69
CA LYS A 200 -1.74 14.87 20.77
C LYS A 200 -1.25 14.31 19.44
N ALA A 201 -0.45 13.25 19.49
CA ALA A 201 -0.11 12.46 18.31
C ALA A 201 -1.36 11.77 17.77
N THR A 202 -1.64 11.91 16.47
CA THR A 202 -2.79 11.27 15.82
C THR A 202 -2.33 10.06 15.01
N LEU A 203 -2.92 8.91 15.30
CA LEU A 203 -2.68 7.63 14.62
C LEU A 203 -3.94 7.23 13.87
N VAL A 204 -3.82 7.04 12.55
CA VAL A 204 -4.94 6.73 11.67
C VAL A 204 -4.88 5.28 11.22
N PHE A 205 -6.02 4.59 11.30
CA PHE A 205 -6.22 3.23 10.82
C PHE A 205 -7.36 3.23 9.80
N THR A 206 -7.05 2.97 8.52
CA THR A 206 -8.08 2.78 7.50
C THR A 206 -8.49 1.30 7.49
N LEU A 207 -9.79 1.04 7.67
CA LEU A 207 -10.28 -0.30 8.01
C LEU A 207 -10.85 -1.09 6.82
N SER A 208 -11.31 -0.40 5.78
CA SER A 208 -11.93 -1.01 4.60
C SER A 208 -12.00 0.02 3.48
N VAL A 209 -10.83 0.31 2.89
CA VAL A 209 -10.76 1.03 1.61
C VAL A 209 -11.31 0.16 0.48
N HIS A 210 -11.17 -1.16 0.61
CA HIS A 210 -11.88 -2.17 -0.17
C HIS A 210 -12.92 -2.86 0.71
N GLY A 211 -14.16 -2.95 0.23
CA GLY A 211 -15.28 -3.50 1.00
C GLY A 211 -15.20 -4.99 1.28
N ASP A 212 -14.50 -5.75 0.43
CA ASP A 212 -14.29 -7.20 0.50
C ASP A 212 -13.06 -7.64 1.32
N GLU A 213 -12.27 -6.69 1.79
CA GLU A 213 -11.10 -6.92 2.63
C GLU A 213 -11.52 -6.67 4.10
N ARG A 214 -12.15 -7.68 4.70
CA ARG A 214 -12.91 -7.52 5.96
C ARG A 214 -12.05 -7.43 7.22
N ALA A 215 -10.81 -7.91 7.15
CA ALA A 215 -9.91 -8.02 8.30
C ALA A 215 -9.79 -6.71 9.11
N GLY A 216 -9.59 -5.57 8.44
CA GLY A 216 -9.47 -4.27 9.11
C GLY A 216 -10.72 -3.89 9.91
N ILE A 217 -11.92 -4.03 9.33
CA ILE A 217 -13.17 -3.74 10.05
C ILE A 217 -13.37 -4.67 11.24
N GLU A 218 -13.15 -5.98 11.06
CA GLU A 218 -13.35 -6.95 12.13
C GLU A 218 -12.39 -6.68 13.31
N ALA A 219 -11.13 -6.34 13.02
CA ALA A 219 -10.13 -6.03 14.05
C ALA A 219 -10.38 -4.68 14.73
N GLY A 220 -10.54 -3.61 13.94
CA GLY A 220 -10.64 -2.24 14.44
C GLY A 220 -11.87 -2.00 15.31
N LEU A 221 -13.04 -2.52 14.92
CA LEU A 221 -14.27 -2.33 15.71
C LEU A 221 -14.23 -3.07 17.05
N ARG A 222 -13.69 -4.29 17.08
CA ARG A 222 -13.49 -5.04 18.34
C ARG A 222 -12.44 -4.39 19.22
N PHE A 223 -11.35 -3.90 18.63
CA PHE A 223 -10.31 -3.20 19.37
C PHE A 223 -10.87 -1.97 20.11
N VAL A 224 -11.68 -1.16 19.42
CA VAL A 224 -12.34 0.00 20.02
C VAL A 224 -13.17 -0.42 21.23
N GLU A 225 -14.00 -1.45 21.08
CA GLU A 225 -14.83 -1.95 22.19
C GLU A 225 -13.98 -2.39 23.38
N GLU A 226 -12.95 -3.21 23.14
CA GLU A 226 -12.05 -3.71 24.19
C GLU A 226 -11.35 -2.58 24.96
N VAL A 227 -10.96 -1.50 24.28
CA VAL A 227 -10.37 -0.32 24.95
C VAL A 227 -11.41 0.40 25.81
N VAL A 228 -12.61 0.67 25.29
CA VAL A 228 -13.61 1.43 26.06
C VAL A 228 -14.29 0.61 27.15
N SER A 229 -14.34 -0.73 27.02
CA SER A 229 -14.82 -1.68 28.03
C SER A 229 -13.81 -1.93 29.15
N GLY A 230 -12.54 -1.55 28.95
CA GLY A 230 -11.45 -1.69 29.92
C GLY A 230 -10.71 -3.03 29.85
N GLU A 231 -10.83 -3.76 28.73
CA GLU A 231 -10.12 -5.01 28.46
C GLU A 231 -8.69 -4.79 27.96
N ARG A 232 -8.40 -3.59 27.45
CA ARG A 232 -7.06 -3.12 27.02
C ARG A 232 -6.56 -1.95 27.90
N PRO A 233 -6.26 -2.17 29.20
CA PRO A 233 -5.84 -1.10 30.10
C PRO A 233 -4.46 -0.50 29.77
N ASP A 234 -3.63 -1.26 29.06
CA ASP A 234 -2.36 -0.85 28.46
C ASP A 234 -2.57 0.25 27.42
N ILE A 235 -3.48 0.05 26.48
CA ILE A 235 -3.83 1.04 25.45
C ILE A 235 -4.63 2.20 26.04
N GLU A 236 -5.58 1.91 26.95
CA GLU A 236 -6.37 2.94 27.63
C GLU A 236 -5.48 3.99 28.32
N ALA A 237 -4.35 3.57 28.89
CA ALA A 237 -3.41 4.47 29.56
C ALA A 237 -2.72 5.46 28.59
N LEU A 238 -2.59 5.10 27.31
CA LEU A 238 -1.92 5.92 26.29
C LEU A 238 -2.86 6.96 25.66
N LEU A 239 -4.18 6.82 25.80
CA LEU A 239 -5.16 7.78 25.26
C LEU A 239 -5.04 9.22 25.80
N SER A 240 -4.24 9.43 26.85
CA SER A 240 -3.90 10.77 27.33
C SER A 240 -2.90 11.50 26.42
N GLU A 241 -2.07 10.76 25.69
CA GLU A 241 -1.01 11.28 24.81
C GLU A 241 -1.35 11.14 23.32
N VAL A 242 -2.23 10.20 22.96
CA VAL A 242 -2.58 9.90 21.56
C VAL A 242 -4.06 10.05 21.22
N VAL A 243 -4.34 10.23 19.92
CA VAL A 243 -5.67 10.16 19.30
C VAL A 243 -5.68 9.03 18.30
N LEU A 244 -6.54 8.03 18.51
CA LEU A 244 -6.72 6.94 17.56
C LEU A 244 -7.90 7.28 16.66
N VAL A 245 -7.66 7.29 15.35
CA VAL A 245 -8.66 7.59 14.33
C VAL A 245 -8.90 6.36 13.48
N PHE A 246 -10.11 5.83 13.49
CA PHE A 246 -10.52 4.72 12.65
C PHE A 246 -11.45 5.21 11.55
N VAL A 247 -11.15 4.93 10.29
CA VAL A 247 -11.95 5.39 9.15
C VAL A 247 -12.28 4.23 8.20
N SER A 248 -13.50 4.23 7.67
CA SER A 248 -13.94 3.25 6.67
C SER A 248 -14.31 3.97 5.36
N PRO A 249 -13.38 4.05 4.39
CA PRO A 249 -13.59 4.82 3.17
C PRO A 249 -14.67 4.25 2.23
N ASN A 250 -14.94 2.94 2.25
CA ASN A 250 -15.82 2.29 1.26
C ASN A 250 -17.05 1.59 1.89
N PRO A 251 -18.01 2.34 2.47
CA PRO A 251 -19.24 1.76 3.00
C PRO A 251 -20.15 1.18 1.89
N GLY A 252 -20.02 1.66 0.64
CA GLY A 252 -20.75 1.13 -0.51
C GLY A 252 -20.36 -0.31 -0.82
N GLY A 253 -19.06 -0.58 -0.94
CA GLY A 253 -18.53 -1.92 -1.17
C GLY A 253 -18.76 -2.88 0.01
N TRP A 254 -18.92 -2.36 1.22
CA TRP A 254 -19.35 -3.14 2.37
C TRP A 254 -20.82 -3.58 2.24
N VAL A 255 -21.74 -2.64 1.97
CA VAL A 255 -23.18 -2.88 2.10
C VAL A 255 -23.80 -3.65 0.93
N VAL A 256 -23.19 -3.56 -0.27
CA VAL A 256 -23.75 -4.08 -1.52
C VAL A 256 -23.96 -5.60 -1.55
N ARG A 257 -23.29 -6.35 -0.67
CA ARG A 257 -23.53 -7.80 -0.49
C ARG A 257 -24.97 -8.15 -0.11
N GLN A 258 -25.69 -7.20 0.48
CA GLN A 258 -27.04 -7.43 0.96
C GLN A 258 -28.00 -7.59 -0.22
N PRO A 259 -29.01 -8.47 -0.11
CA PRO A 259 -30.01 -8.71 -1.17
C PRO A 259 -30.96 -7.53 -1.44
N LEU A 260 -30.68 -6.36 -0.86
CA LEU A 260 -31.40 -5.10 -1.12
C LEU A 260 -30.79 -4.27 -2.25
N TYR A 261 -29.60 -4.63 -2.72
CA TYR A 261 -28.90 -3.87 -3.75
C TYR A 261 -28.84 -4.66 -5.05
N GLU A 262 -28.80 -3.94 -6.16
CA GLU A 262 -28.42 -4.52 -7.43
C GLU A 262 -26.92 -4.81 -7.43
N ASP A 263 -26.54 -6.04 -7.08
CA ASP A 263 -25.15 -6.49 -7.13
C ASP A 263 -24.86 -7.16 -8.49
N PRO A 264 -23.89 -6.66 -9.27
CA PRO A 264 -23.48 -7.33 -10.51
C PRO A 264 -22.74 -8.67 -10.28
N ALA A 265 -22.46 -9.06 -9.04
CA ALA A 265 -21.88 -10.36 -8.67
C ALA A 265 -23.01 -11.34 -8.44
N GLN A 266 -22.80 -12.54 -8.97
CA GLN A 266 -23.69 -13.64 -8.74
C GLN A 266 -22.86 -14.82 -8.28
N PRO A 267 -23.10 -15.33 -7.07
CA PRO A 267 -24.05 -14.80 -6.07
C PRO A 267 -23.49 -13.54 -5.31
N PRO A 268 -24.33 -12.67 -4.70
CA PRO A 268 -23.91 -11.37 -4.15
C PRO A 268 -22.77 -11.44 -3.12
N ASP A 269 -21.89 -10.44 -3.09
CA ASP A 269 -20.76 -10.37 -2.14
C ASP A 269 -20.31 -8.93 -1.84
N PHE A 270 -19.39 -8.77 -0.89
CA PHE A 270 -18.67 -7.52 -0.68
C PHE A 270 -17.89 -7.10 -1.93
N ARG A 271 -17.51 -5.82 -2.03
CA ARG A 271 -16.82 -5.28 -3.21
C ARG A 271 -15.58 -4.48 -2.88
N ARG A 272 -14.54 -4.75 -3.65
CA ARG A 272 -13.35 -3.91 -3.76
C ARG A 272 -13.67 -2.47 -4.12
N PHE A 273 -14.48 -2.28 -5.17
CA PHE A 273 -14.81 -0.97 -5.72
C PHE A 273 -15.86 -0.24 -4.88
N ASN A 274 -15.87 1.10 -4.95
CA ASN A 274 -16.99 1.88 -4.43
C ASN A 274 -18.23 1.77 -5.34
N ALA A 275 -19.29 2.47 -4.97
CA ALA A 275 -20.55 2.36 -5.69
C ALA A 275 -20.53 2.95 -7.12
N ALA A 276 -19.57 3.83 -7.42
CA ALA A 276 -19.32 4.32 -8.77
C ALA A 276 -18.45 3.36 -9.62
N GLY A 277 -18.02 2.22 -9.05
CA GLY A 277 -17.19 1.23 -9.73
C GLY A 277 -15.71 1.61 -9.80
N LEU A 278 -15.26 2.56 -8.97
CA LEU A 278 -13.86 3.00 -8.88
C LEU A 278 -13.15 2.31 -7.72
N ASP A 279 -11.86 2.05 -7.88
CA ASP A 279 -11.02 1.48 -6.81
C ASP A 279 -10.60 2.62 -5.88
N PRO A 280 -11.11 2.71 -4.63
CA PRO A 280 -10.85 3.85 -3.75
C PRO A 280 -9.38 4.01 -3.40
N ASN A 281 -8.59 2.92 -3.43
CA ASN A 281 -7.14 2.97 -3.23
C ASN A 281 -6.38 3.38 -4.51
N ARG A 282 -7.06 4.00 -5.48
CA ARG A 282 -6.48 4.62 -6.68
C ARG A 282 -6.97 6.06 -6.90
N GLN A 283 -7.71 6.62 -5.94
CA GLN A 283 -8.38 7.93 -6.08
C GLN A 283 -7.78 9.02 -5.18
N TYR A 284 -6.77 8.72 -4.35
CA TYR A 284 -6.20 9.75 -3.48
C TYR A 284 -5.38 10.78 -4.30
N PRO A 285 -5.39 12.06 -3.90
CA PRO A 285 -4.68 13.12 -4.63
C PRO A 285 -3.17 13.12 -4.32
N SER A 286 -2.50 12.03 -4.70
CA SER A 286 -1.07 11.84 -4.46
C SER A 286 -0.21 12.68 -5.41
N ALA A 287 0.91 13.21 -4.91
CA ALA A 287 1.97 13.73 -5.76
C ALA A 287 2.53 12.61 -6.65
N GLY A 288 2.94 12.94 -7.87
CA GLY A 288 3.40 11.97 -8.87
C GLY A 288 2.45 11.77 -10.04
N TRP A 289 2.76 10.77 -10.87
CA TRP A 289 1.94 10.38 -12.01
C TRP A 289 0.59 9.81 -11.58
N LEU A 290 -0.48 10.28 -12.24
CA LEU A 290 -1.81 9.68 -12.15
C LEU A 290 -2.31 9.15 -13.51
N PRO A 291 -2.92 7.95 -13.55
CA PRO A 291 -3.60 7.44 -14.74
C PRO A 291 -4.73 8.37 -15.20
N PRO A 292 -4.92 8.61 -16.51
CA PRO A 292 -6.00 9.46 -17.02
C PRO A 292 -7.43 8.97 -16.70
N ASP A 293 -7.59 7.72 -16.31
CA ASP A 293 -8.86 7.08 -15.92
C ASP A 293 -9.13 7.12 -14.41
N THR A 294 -8.22 7.72 -13.62
CA THR A 294 -8.45 8.04 -12.20
C THR A 294 -9.36 9.25 -12.05
N VAL A 295 -10.14 9.29 -10.97
CA VAL A 295 -10.96 10.42 -10.52
C VAL A 295 -10.47 10.86 -9.13
N PRO A 296 -9.49 11.79 -9.05
CA PRO A 296 -8.92 12.17 -7.76
C PRO A 296 -9.97 12.77 -6.81
N GLY A 297 -10.04 12.25 -5.58
CA GLY A 297 -10.86 12.77 -4.49
C GLY A 297 -10.17 13.94 -3.80
N GLU A 298 -9.88 15.02 -4.53
CA GLU A 298 -9.30 16.25 -3.96
C GLU A 298 -10.41 17.22 -3.54
N PRO A 299 -10.54 17.54 -2.24
CA PRO A 299 -11.60 18.42 -1.74
C PRO A 299 -11.36 19.91 -2.04
N ASN A 300 -10.11 20.34 -2.23
CA ASN A 300 -9.75 21.77 -2.37
C ASN A 300 -10.00 22.34 -3.77
N GLY A 301 -10.93 21.75 -4.52
CA GLY A 301 -11.41 22.33 -5.76
C GLY A 301 -10.42 22.35 -6.92
N ARG A 302 -10.87 22.91 -8.04
CA ARG A 302 -10.09 23.07 -9.27
C ARG A 302 -8.82 23.89 -9.06
N ASN A 303 -8.86 24.89 -8.19
CA ASN A 303 -7.74 25.79 -7.91
C ASN A 303 -6.72 25.21 -6.89
N LEU A 304 -7.00 24.03 -6.31
CA LEU A 304 -6.22 23.37 -5.27
C LEU A 304 -5.97 24.24 -4.03
N THR A 305 -6.90 25.15 -3.74
CA THR A 305 -6.89 26.08 -2.63
C THR A 305 -8.13 25.83 -1.83
N ASP A 306 -7.95 25.54 -0.54
CA ASP A 306 -9.07 25.45 0.40
C ASP A 306 -9.79 26.81 0.46
N ASP A 307 -11.02 26.84 -0.06
CA ASP A 307 -11.87 28.02 -0.11
C ASP A 307 -12.87 28.09 1.08
N GLY A 308 -12.93 27.06 1.92
CA GLY A 308 -13.72 27.01 3.17
C GLY A 308 -14.03 25.59 3.67
N ASP A 309 -14.81 25.50 4.77
CA ASP A 309 -15.13 24.21 5.38
C ASP A 309 -15.90 23.27 4.42
N GLY A 310 -15.38 22.05 4.22
CA GLY A 310 -16.00 20.97 3.44
C GLY A 310 -15.57 20.94 1.98
N LEU A 311 -16.35 20.27 1.13
CA LEU A 311 -16.04 20.20 -0.31
C LEU A 311 -16.25 21.55 -0.98
N ASP A 312 -15.22 22.03 -1.69
CA ASP A 312 -15.27 23.30 -2.40
C ASP A 312 -16.28 23.29 -3.55
N GLU A 313 -16.87 24.47 -3.83
CA GLU A 313 -17.86 24.64 -4.91
C GLU A 313 -17.28 24.38 -6.30
N ASP A 314 -15.96 24.46 -6.46
CA ASP A 314 -15.25 24.22 -7.72
C ASP A 314 -14.57 22.84 -7.78
N VAL A 315 -14.91 21.91 -6.87
CA VAL A 315 -14.62 20.49 -7.04
C VAL A 315 -15.23 19.99 -8.36
N PRO A 316 -14.47 19.30 -9.23
CA PRO A 316 -15.00 18.75 -10.46
C PRO A 316 -16.23 17.86 -10.24
N ASP A 317 -17.26 18.04 -11.08
CA ASP A 317 -18.52 17.27 -11.02
C ASP A 317 -18.26 15.76 -10.95
N GLU A 318 -17.28 15.26 -11.71
CA GLU A 318 -16.94 13.83 -11.72
C GLU A 318 -16.41 13.33 -10.37
N THR A 319 -15.62 14.14 -9.65
CA THR A 319 -15.17 13.83 -8.28
C THR A 319 -16.33 13.87 -7.31
N ALA A 320 -17.15 14.92 -7.36
CA ALA A 320 -18.31 15.07 -6.49
C ALA A 320 -19.34 13.93 -6.65
N GLU A 321 -19.47 13.39 -7.86
CA GLU A 321 -20.38 12.27 -8.15
C GLU A 321 -19.76 10.90 -7.87
N LYS A 322 -18.49 10.67 -8.22
CA LYS A 322 -17.90 9.31 -8.25
C LYS A 322 -16.96 8.98 -7.10
N THR A 323 -16.29 9.97 -6.53
CA THR A 323 -15.36 9.78 -5.40
C THR A 323 -15.64 10.73 -4.22
N PRO A 324 -16.91 11.02 -3.87
CA PRO A 324 -17.22 11.87 -2.70
C PRO A 324 -16.80 11.20 -1.38
N ASP A 325 -16.68 9.87 -1.37
CA ASP A 325 -16.13 9.09 -0.27
C ASP A 325 -14.64 9.39 -0.03
N THR A 326 -13.80 9.28 -1.06
CA THR A 326 -12.37 9.60 -0.96
C THR A 326 -12.16 11.07 -0.60
N ALA A 327 -12.90 11.99 -1.23
CA ALA A 327 -12.76 13.42 -0.94
C ALA A 327 -13.11 13.75 0.52
N ALA A 328 -14.14 13.13 1.09
CA ALA A 328 -14.49 13.28 2.50
C ALA A 328 -13.40 12.77 3.45
N VAL A 329 -12.75 11.64 3.12
CA VAL A 329 -11.63 11.12 3.92
C VAL A 329 -10.42 12.07 3.86
N VAL A 330 -10.09 12.58 2.67
CA VAL A 330 -8.97 13.51 2.49
C VAL A 330 -9.20 14.81 3.26
N ASP A 331 -10.39 15.40 3.16
CA ASP A 331 -10.79 16.60 3.89
C ASP A 331 -10.70 16.37 5.41
N TYR A 332 -11.32 15.30 5.89
CA TYR A 332 -11.34 14.96 7.31
C TYR A 332 -9.93 14.78 7.89
N LEU A 333 -9.05 14.02 7.22
CA LEU A 333 -7.71 13.75 7.75
C LEU A 333 -6.78 14.96 7.66
N ARG A 334 -6.93 15.83 6.64
CA ARG A 334 -6.20 17.12 6.58
C ARG A 334 -6.63 18.11 7.65
N SER A 335 -7.81 17.93 8.27
CA SER A 335 -8.26 18.75 9.40
C SER A 335 -7.55 18.44 10.72
N HIS A 336 -6.67 17.44 10.75
CA HIS A 336 -5.91 17.03 11.93
C HIS A 336 -4.49 17.61 11.88
N ASP A 337 -4.07 18.28 12.94
CA ASP A 337 -2.82 19.05 12.96
C ASP A 337 -1.54 18.19 13.14
N ASN A 338 -1.65 16.97 13.69
CA ASN A 338 -0.51 16.14 14.04
C ASN A 338 -0.74 14.65 13.70
N VAL A 339 -0.95 14.34 12.42
CA VAL A 339 -1.05 12.95 11.95
C VAL A 339 0.35 12.37 11.81
N GLU A 340 0.75 11.51 12.75
CA GLU A 340 2.10 10.93 12.78
C GLU A 340 2.16 9.58 12.06
N TYR A 341 1.14 8.75 12.20
CA TYR A 341 1.10 7.40 11.62
C TYR A 341 -0.20 7.13 10.88
N VAL A 342 -0.09 6.47 9.72
CA VAL A 342 -1.24 5.96 8.96
C VAL A 342 -1.01 4.50 8.60
N LEU A 343 -1.83 3.60 9.15
CA LEU A 343 -1.83 2.18 8.77
C LEU A 343 -3.06 1.87 7.93
N ASP A 344 -2.82 1.41 6.71
CA ASP A 344 -3.86 1.01 5.76
C ASP A 344 -4.04 -0.50 5.76
N PHE A 345 -5.16 -0.97 6.33
CA PHE A 345 -5.46 -2.40 6.44
C PHE A 345 -6.19 -2.91 5.20
N HIS A 346 -5.52 -3.82 4.49
CA HIS A 346 -6.01 -4.52 3.31
C HIS A 346 -6.21 -6.00 3.61
N GLY A 347 -6.52 -6.75 2.57
CA GLY A 347 -6.49 -8.19 2.61
C GLY A 347 -6.13 -8.73 1.24
N MET A 348 -5.45 -9.87 1.22
CA MET A 348 -4.98 -10.52 0.02
C MET A 348 -5.49 -11.94 -0.09
N TYR A 349 -5.41 -12.49 -1.30
CA TYR A 349 -5.84 -13.86 -1.58
C TYR A 349 -4.95 -14.87 -0.84
N ALA A 350 -3.66 -14.84 -1.16
CA ALA A 350 -2.63 -15.67 -0.56
C ALA A 350 -1.25 -15.07 -0.89
N ASP A 351 -0.29 -15.31 -0.01
CA ASP A 351 1.12 -15.00 -0.20
C ASP A 351 1.98 -16.03 0.57
N SER A 352 3.27 -16.08 0.27
CA SER A 352 4.29 -16.79 1.07
C SER A 352 4.29 -16.38 2.54
N SER A 353 3.88 -15.16 2.84
CA SER A 353 3.75 -14.60 4.18
C SER A 353 2.28 -14.46 4.58
N ALA A 354 1.95 -14.77 5.82
CA ALA A 354 0.57 -14.62 6.29
C ALA A 354 0.15 -13.15 6.39
N VAL A 355 1.09 -12.28 6.80
CA VAL A 355 0.96 -10.83 6.87
C VAL A 355 2.13 -10.19 6.11
N VAL A 356 1.87 -9.13 5.34
CA VAL A 356 2.90 -8.35 4.65
C VAL A 356 2.73 -6.87 4.98
N ALA A 357 3.81 -6.20 5.37
CA ALA A 357 3.85 -4.75 5.49
C ALA A 357 4.51 -4.12 4.25
N LEU A 358 3.73 -3.39 3.46
CA LEU A 358 4.24 -2.59 2.35
C LEU A 358 4.77 -1.26 2.89
N THR A 359 6.04 -1.02 2.61
CA THR A 359 6.73 0.21 3.00
C THR A 359 6.68 1.19 1.83
N PRO A 360 5.96 2.32 1.96
CA PRO A 360 5.85 3.26 0.87
C PRO A 360 7.17 4.02 0.70
N PRO A 361 7.53 4.40 -0.54
CA PRO A 361 8.83 4.93 -0.95
C PRO A 361 8.95 6.45 -0.80
N GLY A 362 10.16 7.01 -0.67
CA GLY A 362 10.40 8.45 -0.50
C GLY A 362 10.75 8.88 0.93
N GLY A 363 10.68 10.17 1.23
CA GLY A 363 11.07 10.69 2.56
C GLY A 363 12.59 10.74 2.80
N THR A 364 12.95 11.18 4.00
CA THR A 364 14.31 11.41 4.49
C THR A 364 14.94 10.13 5.07
N PRO A 365 16.26 10.11 5.38
CA PRO A 365 16.87 9.02 6.15
C PRO A 365 16.17 8.75 7.49
N ALA A 366 15.62 9.79 8.15
CA ALA A 366 14.86 9.64 9.39
C ALA A 366 13.54 8.89 9.15
N ASP A 367 12.80 9.26 8.10
CA ASP A 367 11.53 8.61 7.75
C ASP A 367 11.74 7.14 7.41
N ARG A 368 12.84 6.80 6.71
CA ARG A 368 13.20 5.40 6.41
C ARG A 368 13.58 4.61 7.65
N ALA A 369 14.30 5.25 8.59
CA ALA A 369 14.65 4.62 9.85
C ALA A 369 13.39 4.34 10.69
N ASP A 370 12.44 5.29 10.73
CA ASP A 370 11.19 5.15 11.44
C ASP A 370 10.33 4.02 10.88
N VAL A 371 10.14 3.98 9.55
CA VAL A 371 9.47 2.87 8.85
C VAL A 371 10.11 1.52 9.17
N ALA A 372 11.45 1.43 9.16
CA ALA A 372 12.16 0.20 9.46
C ALA A 372 11.97 -0.26 10.92
N LEU A 373 11.99 0.68 11.87
CA LEU A 373 11.81 0.39 13.29
C LEU A 373 10.37 -0.04 13.61
N LEU A 374 9.37 0.66 13.06
CA LEU A 374 7.96 0.28 13.20
C LEU A 374 7.69 -1.10 12.59
N THR A 375 8.20 -1.36 11.39
CA THR A 375 8.04 -2.67 10.73
C THR A 375 8.67 -3.80 11.54
N ARG A 376 9.81 -3.54 12.18
CA ARG A 376 10.46 -4.51 13.08
C ARG A 376 9.64 -4.78 14.33
N ALA A 377 9.03 -3.75 14.91
CA ALA A 377 8.14 -3.90 16.06
C ALA A 377 6.92 -4.75 15.67
N LEU A 378 6.29 -4.43 14.53
CA LEU A 378 5.17 -5.20 13.98
C LEU A 378 5.52 -6.68 13.75
N GLU A 379 6.66 -6.95 13.09
CA GLU A 379 7.14 -8.33 12.86
C GLU A 379 7.28 -9.10 14.18
N SER A 380 7.95 -8.48 15.17
CA SER A 380 8.18 -9.08 16.48
C SER A 380 6.87 -9.41 17.20
N ASP A 381 5.98 -8.42 17.30
CA ASP A 381 4.80 -8.53 18.14
C ASP A 381 3.73 -9.40 17.49
N ILE A 382 3.52 -9.31 16.17
CA ILE A 382 2.61 -10.18 15.43
C ILE A 382 3.09 -11.63 15.49
N THR A 383 4.39 -11.88 15.29
CA THR A 383 4.94 -13.24 15.43
C THR A 383 4.76 -13.75 16.86
N SER A 384 4.97 -12.90 17.87
CA SER A 384 4.77 -13.28 19.27
C SER A 384 3.30 -13.57 19.60
N ALA A 385 2.36 -12.79 19.04
CA ALA A 385 0.93 -12.91 19.32
C ALA A 385 0.33 -14.14 18.64
N LEU A 386 0.70 -14.40 17.38
CA LEU A 386 0.11 -15.47 16.57
C LEU A 386 0.81 -16.83 16.73
N GLY A 387 2.05 -16.85 17.24
CA GLY A 387 2.83 -18.06 17.40
C GLY A 387 3.62 -18.41 16.13
N SER A 388 3.55 -19.67 15.68
CA SER A 388 4.25 -20.16 14.48
C SER A 388 3.29 -20.53 13.36
N VAL A 389 3.77 -20.52 12.11
CA VAL A 389 3.00 -21.00 10.94
C VAL A 389 2.41 -22.40 11.18
N SER A 390 3.18 -23.30 11.81
CA SER A 390 2.71 -24.65 12.11
C SER A 390 1.56 -24.71 13.12
N GLU A 391 1.46 -23.75 14.04
CA GLU A 391 0.34 -23.67 14.98
C GLU A 391 -0.93 -23.16 14.31
N LEU A 392 -0.79 -22.37 13.24
CA LEU A 392 -1.89 -21.86 12.41
C LEU A 392 -2.28 -22.78 11.25
N GLU A 393 -1.60 -23.91 11.04
CA GLU A 393 -1.89 -24.86 9.94
C GLU A 393 -3.39 -25.21 9.86
N PRO A 394 -4.12 -25.54 10.96
CA PRO A 394 -5.55 -25.82 10.89
C PRO A 394 -6.41 -24.63 10.45
N VAL A 395 -5.97 -23.39 10.73
CA VAL A 395 -6.65 -22.17 10.30
C VAL A 395 -6.46 -21.99 8.79
N PHE A 396 -5.24 -22.19 8.30
CA PHE A 396 -4.93 -22.07 6.88
C PHE A 396 -5.58 -23.18 6.06
N GLU A 397 -5.59 -24.42 6.55
CA GLU A 397 -6.33 -25.54 5.92
C GLU A 397 -7.82 -25.21 5.77
N ALA A 398 -8.46 -24.62 6.79
CA ALA A 398 -9.87 -24.24 6.69
C ALA A 398 -10.13 -23.18 5.61
N ALA A 399 -9.22 -22.24 5.40
CA ALA A 399 -9.31 -21.25 4.33
C ALA A 399 -9.08 -21.87 2.95
N ILE A 400 -8.07 -22.74 2.83
CA ILE A 400 -7.72 -23.47 1.60
C ILE A 400 -8.85 -24.41 1.18
N ASP A 401 -9.42 -25.19 2.10
CA ASP A 401 -10.56 -26.08 1.85
C ASP A 401 -11.76 -25.29 1.27
N ASN A 402 -11.97 -24.08 1.78
CA ASN A 402 -12.98 -23.18 1.25
C ASN A 402 -12.64 -22.73 -0.19
N TYR A 403 -11.39 -22.35 -0.46
CA TYR A 403 -10.94 -21.99 -1.81
C TYR A 403 -11.04 -23.16 -2.79
N GLU A 404 -10.71 -24.39 -2.36
CA GLU A 404 -10.91 -25.62 -3.12
C GLU A 404 -12.38 -25.82 -3.49
N THR A 405 -13.27 -25.66 -2.51
CA THR A 405 -14.73 -25.81 -2.69
C THR A 405 -15.28 -24.80 -3.70
N GLN A 406 -14.70 -23.61 -3.76
CA GLN A 406 -15.05 -22.55 -4.71
C GLN A 406 -14.34 -22.68 -6.06
N GLY A 407 -13.41 -23.64 -6.22
CA GLY A 407 -12.65 -23.85 -7.46
C GLY A 407 -11.54 -22.82 -7.70
N ALA A 408 -11.10 -22.11 -6.66
CA ALA A 408 -10.09 -21.06 -6.76
C ALA A 408 -8.65 -21.59 -6.95
N CYS A 409 -8.39 -22.87 -6.64
CA CYS A 409 -7.06 -23.52 -6.76
C CYS A 409 -6.51 -23.68 -8.18
N ARG A 410 -7.15 -23.10 -9.19
CA ARG A 410 -6.54 -22.93 -10.52
C ARG A 410 -5.31 -22.02 -10.49
N VAL A 411 -5.20 -21.17 -9.46
CA VAL A 411 -3.99 -20.44 -9.12
C VAL A 411 -3.33 -21.19 -7.96
N GLU A 412 -2.19 -21.83 -8.23
CA GLU A 412 -1.51 -22.75 -7.29
C GLU A 412 -1.28 -22.11 -5.91
N ARG A 413 -0.78 -20.86 -5.89
CA ARG A 413 -0.49 -20.12 -4.65
C ARG A 413 -1.69 -19.98 -3.71
N PHE A 414 -2.93 -19.99 -4.20
CA PHE A 414 -4.12 -19.83 -3.36
C PHE A 414 -4.38 -21.04 -2.47
N CYS A 415 -3.81 -22.20 -2.83
CA CYS A 415 -4.04 -23.45 -2.11
C CYS A 415 -2.74 -23.99 -1.50
N GLU A 416 -1.79 -23.09 -1.27
CA GLU A 416 -0.58 -23.31 -0.50
C GLU A 416 -0.69 -22.52 0.80
N PRO A 417 -0.37 -23.12 1.96
CA PRO A 417 -0.27 -22.35 3.19
C PRO A 417 0.87 -21.32 3.10
N PRO A 418 0.80 -20.23 3.87
CA PRO A 418 1.95 -19.37 4.10
C PRO A 418 3.15 -20.18 4.61
N GLU A 419 4.35 -19.79 4.20
CA GLU A 419 5.63 -20.36 4.63
C GLU A 419 6.20 -19.60 5.86
N ARG A 420 5.82 -18.33 6.01
CA ARG A 420 6.20 -17.44 7.12
C ARG A 420 5.01 -16.62 7.60
N LEU A 421 5.13 -16.04 8.79
CA LEU A 421 4.05 -15.23 9.36
C LEU A 421 4.07 -13.79 8.88
N PHE A 422 5.26 -13.19 8.78
CA PHE A 422 5.40 -11.78 8.47
C PHE A 422 6.52 -11.56 7.45
N ASP A 423 6.33 -10.60 6.55
CA ASP A 423 7.37 -10.06 5.68
C ASP A 423 7.11 -8.59 5.37
N HIS A 424 8.08 -7.91 4.79
CA HIS A 424 7.98 -6.50 4.46
C HIS A 424 8.83 -6.11 3.25
N GLY A 425 8.45 -5.02 2.61
CA GLY A 425 9.22 -4.40 1.53
C GLY A 425 8.36 -3.44 0.72
N SER A 426 8.86 -2.95 -0.41
CA SER A 426 8.05 -2.10 -1.28
C SER A 426 6.92 -2.91 -1.92
N ALA A 427 5.87 -2.24 -2.41
CA ALA A 427 4.84 -2.90 -3.22
C ALA A 427 5.43 -3.59 -4.47
N LEU A 428 6.51 -3.05 -5.02
CA LEU A 428 7.17 -3.61 -6.19
C LEU A 428 7.94 -4.89 -5.84
N ASP A 429 8.63 -4.93 -4.71
CA ASP A 429 9.31 -6.12 -4.19
C ASP A 429 8.31 -7.25 -3.88
N MET A 430 7.22 -6.92 -3.18
CA MET A 430 6.26 -7.91 -2.70
C MET A 430 5.33 -8.39 -3.82
N PHE A 431 4.83 -7.49 -4.65
CA PHE A 431 3.76 -7.80 -5.61
C PHE A 431 4.12 -7.56 -7.09
N GLY A 432 5.31 -7.03 -7.39
CA GLY A 432 5.78 -6.83 -8.76
C GLY A 432 5.14 -5.63 -9.48
N TYR A 433 4.48 -4.74 -8.74
CA TYR A 433 3.90 -3.49 -9.25
C TYR A 433 3.87 -2.40 -8.16
N THR A 434 3.68 -1.15 -8.58
CA THR A 434 3.43 -0.01 -7.69
C THR A 434 2.08 0.60 -8.06
N ALA A 435 1.51 1.41 -7.18
CA ALA A 435 0.23 2.05 -7.35
C ALA A 435 0.37 3.58 -7.44
N ALA A 436 -0.58 4.22 -8.10
CA ALA A 436 -0.76 5.67 -8.08
C ALA A 436 -2.12 5.97 -7.42
N GLY A 437 -2.22 7.07 -6.69
CA GLY A 437 -3.44 7.46 -5.98
C GLY A 437 -3.80 6.55 -4.80
N ALA A 438 -2.80 5.89 -4.20
CA ALA A 438 -3.00 5.04 -3.03
C ALA A 438 -2.97 5.84 -1.72
N VAL A 439 -3.67 5.34 -0.70
CA VAL A 439 -3.79 5.97 0.64
C VAL A 439 -2.41 6.23 1.23
N ASP A 440 -1.57 5.20 1.26
CA ASP A 440 -0.24 5.21 1.87
C ASP A 440 0.68 6.30 1.26
N ARG A 441 0.71 6.38 -0.08
CA ARG A 441 1.51 7.35 -0.84
C ARG A 441 1.03 8.77 -0.63
N TRP A 442 -0.29 8.96 -0.57
CA TRP A 442 -0.86 10.28 -0.28
C TRP A 442 -0.56 10.68 1.18
N ALA A 443 -0.76 9.79 2.15
CA ALA A 443 -0.53 10.07 3.56
C ALA A 443 0.93 10.46 3.84
N MET A 444 1.91 9.76 3.24
CA MET A 444 3.32 10.09 3.43
C MET A 444 3.82 11.32 2.65
N THR A 445 3.04 11.80 1.68
CA THR A 445 3.41 12.99 0.92
C THR A 445 3.44 14.19 1.89
N PRO A 446 4.45 15.08 1.82
CA PRO A 446 4.49 16.26 2.69
C PRO A 446 3.22 17.11 2.58
N GLU A 447 2.81 17.76 3.68
CA GLU A 447 1.65 18.65 3.71
C GLU A 447 1.75 19.77 2.67
N SER A 448 2.96 20.30 2.42
CA SER A 448 3.22 21.30 1.37
C SER A 448 2.80 20.84 -0.02
N ASN A 449 2.75 19.52 -0.22
CA ASN A 449 2.38 18.85 -1.45
C ASN A 449 0.99 18.20 -1.33
N GLY A 450 0.20 18.56 -0.32
CA GLY A 450 -1.18 18.14 -0.09
C GLY A 450 -1.36 16.74 0.52
N GLY A 451 -0.32 16.11 1.04
CA GLY A 451 -0.44 14.89 1.85
C GLY A 451 -0.58 15.21 3.34
N LEU A 452 -0.18 14.27 4.20
CA LEU A 452 -0.20 14.41 5.67
C LEU A 452 1.20 14.48 6.30
N GLY A 453 2.26 14.18 5.53
CA GLY A 453 3.62 14.09 6.07
C GLY A 453 3.83 12.96 7.09
N ALA A 454 2.94 11.97 7.12
CA ALA A 454 2.92 10.91 8.13
C ALA A 454 3.84 9.73 7.75
N THR A 455 4.27 8.95 8.74
CA THR A 455 4.79 7.61 8.51
C THR A 455 3.63 6.69 8.15
N ALA A 456 3.56 6.27 6.89
CA ALA A 456 2.49 5.42 6.38
C ALA A 456 2.96 3.98 6.10
N LEU A 457 2.09 3.00 6.33
CA LEU A 457 2.29 1.59 5.94
C LEU A 457 0.98 1.03 5.40
N THR A 458 1.07 0.14 4.41
CA THR A 458 -0.06 -0.73 4.04
C THR A 458 0.19 -2.12 4.63
N LEU A 459 -0.75 -2.68 5.37
CA LEU A 459 -0.67 -4.08 5.79
C LEU A 459 -1.65 -4.93 5.00
N GLU A 460 -1.17 -6.08 4.55
CA GLU A 460 -1.89 -7.08 3.75
C GLU A 460 -1.95 -8.40 4.52
N ILE A 461 -3.11 -9.05 4.55
CA ILE A 461 -3.30 -10.32 5.27
C ILE A 461 -3.99 -11.37 4.40
N VAL A 462 -3.48 -12.61 4.41
CA VAL A 462 -4.00 -13.68 3.56
C VAL A 462 -5.45 -14.05 3.88
N PHE A 463 -6.14 -14.64 2.90
CA PHE A 463 -7.51 -15.14 3.02
C PHE A 463 -8.56 -14.06 3.33
N SER A 464 -8.29 -12.80 3.00
CA SER A 464 -9.16 -11.65 3.25
C SER A 464 -9.42 -10.87 1.95
N ASN A 465 -9.86 -11.55 0.89
CA ASN A 465 -10.16 -10.91 -0.40
C ASN A 465 -11.15 -11.75 -1.24
N SER A 466 -11.79 -11.16 -2.25
CA SER A 466 -12.80 -11.79 -3.13
C SER A 466 -12.44 -11.73 -4.62
N PHE A 467 -12.97 -12.64 -5.43
CA PHE A 467 -12.94 -12.54 -6.89
C PHE A 467 -14.35 -12.34 -7.44
N PRO A 468 -14.61 -11.25 -8.17
CA PRO A 468 -15.90 -11.03 -8.80
C PRO A 468 -16.33 -12.24 -9.65
N ARG A 469 -17.48 -12.84 -9.30
CA ARG A 469 -18.14 -13.98 -9.98
C ARG A 469 -17.51 -15.37 -9.80
N GLU A 470 -16.41 -15.48 -9.07
CA GLU A 470 -15.67 -16.75 -8.98
C GLU A 470 -15.38 -17.16 -7.54
N MET A 471 -15.22 -16.21 -6.61
CA MET A 471 -14.93 -16.50 -5.22
C MET A 471 -15.56 -15.47 -4.31
N ARG A 472 -16.34 -15.97 -3.35
CA ARG A 472 -16.91 -15.20 -2.25
C ARG A 472 -16.00 -15.20 -1.03
N VAL A 473 -16.15 -14.19 -0.19
CA VAL A 473 -15.56 -14.17 1.16
C VAL A 473 -16.56 -14.74 2.18
N PRO A 474 -16.49 -16.03 2.53
CA PRO A 474 -17.33 -16.57 3.60
C PRO A 474 -16.80 -16.15 4.97
N PHE A 475 -17.71 -16.06 5.92
CA PHE A 475 -17.34 -15.96 7.32
C PHE A 475 -16.84 -17.31 7.84
N LEU A 476 -15.54 -17.39 8.12
CA LEU A 476 -14.90 -18.53 8.77
C LEU A 476 -14.39 -18.06 10.14
N PRO A 477 -14.98 -18.51 11.27
CA PRO A 477 -14.66 -18.00 12.60
C PRO A 477 -13.17 -18.03 12.95
N SER A 478 -12.48 -19.16 12.70
CA SER A 478 -11.06 -19.31 13.01
C SER A 478 -10.15 -18.44 12.15
N VAL A 479 -10.50 -18.26 10.86
CA VAL A 479 -9.75 -17.38 9.94
C VAL A 479 -9.96 -15.93 10.31
N THR A 480 -11.20 -15.56 10.67
CA THR A 480 -11.52 -14.20 11.11
C THR A 480 -10.87 -13.89 12.46
N GLN A 481 -10.77 -14.86 13.37
CA GLN A 481 -10.00 -14.70 14.61
C GLN A 481 -8.53 -14.42 14.33
N PHE A 482 -7.90 -15.19 13.43
CA PHE A 482 -6.53 -14.92 12.99
C PHE A 482 -6.37 -13.49 12.43
N HIS A 483 -7.34 -13.01 11.63
CA HIS A 483 -7.34 -11.64 11.12
C HIS A 483 -7.43 -10.60 12.23
N VAL A 484 -8.34 -10.79 13.18
CA VAL A 484 -8.54 -9.92 14.34
C VAL A 484 -7.26 -9.88 15.18
N ASP A 485 -6.71 -11.02 15.55
CA ASP A 485 -5.51 -11.11 16.39
C ASP A 485 -4.32 -10.38 15.74
N ALA A 486 -4.11 -10.59 14.43
CA ALA A 486 -3.02 -9.96 13.69
C ALA A 486 -3.13 -8.44 13.64
N TYR A 487 -4.29 -7.91 13.24
CA TYR A 487 -4.46 -6.46 13.07
C TYR A 487 -4.73 -5.70 14.37
N GLN A 488 -5.32 -6.33 15.38
CA GLN A 488 -5.35 -5.74 16.73
C GLN A 488 -3.94 -5.64 17.31
N THR A 489 -3.08 -6.64 17.08
CA THR A 489 -1.67 -6.57 17.46
C THR A 489 -0.98 -5.42 16.71
N ALA A 490 -1.21 -5.29 15.40
CA ALA A 490 -0.64 -4.18 14.62
C ALA A 490 -1.09 -2.79 15.15
N ILE A 491 -2.37 -2.64 15.51
CA ILE A 491 -2.88 -1.40 16.14
C ILE A 491 -2.15 -1.16 17.46
N ALA A 492 -2.15 -2.14 18.38
CA ALA A 492 -1.52 -2.00 19.70
C ALA A 492 -0.02 -1.66 19.60
N THR A 493 0.74 -2.39 18.77
CA THR A 493 2.16 -2.14 18.52
C THR A 493 2.40 -0.73 18.00
N THR A 494 1.57 -0.21 17.10
CA THR A 494 1.74 1.15 16.57
C THR A 494 1.45 2.19 17.65
N VAL A 495 0.42 1.99 18.48
CA VAL A 495 0.10 2.88 19.61
C VAL A 495 1.24 2.93 20.62
N GLU A 496 1.79 1.76 21.00
CA GLU A 496 2.93 1.68 21.90
C GLU A 496 4.22 2.24 21.27
N TYR A 497 4.39 2.05 19.96
CA TYR A 497 5.54 2.55 19.22
C TYR A 497 5.57 4.09 19.20
N ALA A 498 4.41 4.73 19.01
CA ALA A 498 4.30 6.20 18.92
C ALA A 498 4.76 6.93 20.20
N GLU A 499 4.79 6.26 21.36
CA GLU A 499 5.36 6.82 22.60
C GLU A 499 6.89 6.96 22.56
N ASN A 500 7.54 6.36 21.57
CA ASN A 500 9.00 6.37 21.42
C ASN A 500 9.45 7.47 20.46
N THR A 501 10.64 8.01 20.71
CA THR A 501 11.29 8.92 19.76
C THR A 501 12.21 8.12 18.85
N SER A 502 11.84 7.98 17.57
CA SER A 502 12.71 7.39 16.55
C SER A 502 13.63 8.43 15.92
N SER A 503 14.74 7.97 15.34
CA SER A 503 15.64 8.82 14.53
C SER A 503 16.47 7.99 13.56
N GLY A 504 16.74 8.56 12.38
CA GLY A 504 17.67 8.05 11.39
C GLY A 504 18.89 8.96 11.28
N THR A 505 20.08 8.43 11.54
CA THR A 505 21.35 9.16 11.39
C THR A 505 22.27 8.40 10.45
N VAL A 506 23.15 9.11 9.75
CA VAL A 506 24.10 8.50 8.82
C VAL A 506 25.50 8.61 9.40
N ALA A 507 26.06 7.47 9.80
CA ALA A 507 27.46 7.39 10.21
C ALA A 507 28.36 7.35 8.97
N THR A 508 29.25 8.32 8.86
CA THR A 508 30.20 8.46 7.75
C THR A 508 31.60 8.04 8.10
N ASN A 509 31.91 7.91 9.40
CA ASN A 509 33.25 7.71 9.93
C ASN A 509 34.23 8.82 9.48
N GLU A 510 33.78 10.07 9.61
CA GLU A 510 34.48 11.32 9.25
C GLU A 510 34.76 11.49 7.74
N ARG A 511 34.14 10.67 6.88
CA ARG A 511 34.30 10.75 5.42
C ARG A 511 33.40 11.84 4.86
N THR A 512 33.98 12.79 4.16
CA THR A 512 33.29 13.92 3.52
C THR A 512 32.80 13.55 2.12
N THR A 513 31.64 14.06 1.72
CA THR A 513 31.06 13.82 0.39
C THR A 513 30.84 15.14 -0.35
N ALA A 514 31.12 15.15 -1.64
CA ALA A 514 30.65 16.16 -2.57
C ALA A 514 29.65 15.55 -3.57
N TYR A 515 28.70 16.35 -4.04
CA TYR A 515 27.86 16.00 -5.19
C TYR A 515 27.93 17.10 -6.26
N VAL A 516 27.89 16.71 -7.54
CA VAL A 516 27.99 17.67 -8.64
C VAL A 516 26.63 18.33 -8.90
N GLN A 517 26.61 19.65 -8.80
CA GLN A 517 25.42 20.45 -9.03
C GLN A 517 25.17 20.67 -10.53
N SER A 518 23.91 20.50 -10.95
CA SER A 518 23.43 20.96 -12.25
C SER A 518 21.97 21.38 -12.20
N GLU A 519 21.66 22.46 -12.93
CA GLU A 519 20.27 22.91 -13.16
C GLU A 519 19.55 22.04 -14.19
N SER A 520 20.26 21.20 -14.97
CA SER A 520 19.66 20.36 -16.03
C SER A 520 18.78 19.23 -15.48
N VAL A 521 19.00 18.83 -14.23
CA VAL A 521 18.24 17.76 -13.55
C VAL A 521 17.08 18.30 -12.72
N ALA A 522 16.98 19.62 -12.55
CA ALA A 522 15.85 20.25 -11.89
C ALA A 522 14.63 20.32 -12.83
N ARG A 523 13.43 20.26 -12.26
CA ARG A 523 12.14 20.39 -12.97
C ARG A 523 11.25 21.37 -12.24
N SER A 524 10.63 22.28 -12.97
CA SER A 524 9.64 23.20 -12.42
C SER A 524 8.30 23.07 -13.14
N SER A 525 7.22 23.13 -12.38
CA SER A 525 5.87 23.35 -12.93
C SER A 525 5.79 24.57 -13.86
N ALA A 526 6.65 25.58 -13.66
CA ALA A 526 6.71 26.78 -14.51
C ALA A 526 7.19 26.50 -15.95
N ASP A 527 7.87 25.36 -16.17
CA ASP A 527 8.34 24.93 -17.48
C ASP A 527 7.24 24.23 -18.30
N LEU A 528 6.09 23.93 -17.67
CA LEU A 528 4.98 23.26 -18.33
C LEU A 528 4.20 24.22 -19.24
N PRO A 529 3.83 23.79 -20.45
CA PRO A 529 3.21 24.65 -21.47
C PRO A 529 1.81 25.17 -21.09
N HIS A 530 1.17 24.57 -20.09
CA HIS A 530 -0.16 24.94 -19.59
C HIS A 530 -0.10 25.81 -18.32
N VAL A 531 1.10 26.11 -17.79
CA VAL A 531 1.28 26.96 -16.60
C VAL A 531 1.78 28.35 -17.05
N GLY A 532 1.04 29.42 -16.72
CA GLY A 532 1.51 30.80 -16.89
C GLY A 532 1.36 31.46 -18.28
N GLY A 533 0.70 30.83 -19.26
CA GLY A 533 0.41 31.40 -20.59
C GLY A 533 -1.08 31.71 -20.79
N SER A 534 -1.41 32.86 -21.41
CA SER A 534 -2.78 33.21 -21.78
C SER A 534 -3.43 32.11 -22.62
N GLU A 535 -4.63 31.68 -22.25
CA GLU A 535 -5.56 30.84 -23.02
C GLU A 535 -5.16 30.61 -24.48
N THR A 536 -4.26 29.66 -24.73
CA THR A 536 -4.41 28.85 -25.93
C THR A 536 -5.38 27.76 -25.55
N VAL A 537 -6.67 28.09 -25.61
CA VAL A 537 -7.71 27.09 -25.80
C VAL A 537 -7.32 26.38 -27.08
N ALA A 538 -6.61 25.26 -26.96
CA ALA A 538 -6.60 24.27 -28.00
C ALA A 538 -8.06 23.81 -28.08
N SER A 539 -8.83 24.40 -29.00
CA SER A 539 -10.12 23.86 -29.41
C SER A 539 -9.82 22.54 -30.12
N GLY A 540 -9.56 21.50 -29.33
CA GLY A 540 -9.58 20.13 -29.77
C GLY A 540 -11.03 19.79 -30.02
N VAL A 541 -11.51 20.10 -31.23
CA VAL A 541 -12.65 19.37 -31.79
C VAL A 541 -12.30 17.90 -31.64
N GLY A 542 -13.07 17.18 -30.84
CA GLY A 542 -12.98 15.73 -30.72
C GLY A 542 -13.10 15.10 -32.10
N THR A 543 -11.95 14.81 -32.70
CA THR A 543 -11.86 13.87 -33.81
C THR A 543 -11.16 12.65 -33.26
N SER A 544 -11.96 11.60 -33.08
CA SER A 544 -11.55 10.22 -32.94
C SER A 544 -10.54 9.85 -34.03
N SER A 545 -9.26 10.02 -33.78
CA SER A 545 -8.14 9.33 -34.44
C SER A 545 -6.80 9.81 -33.87
N PRO A 546 -6.20 9.11 -32.89
CA PRO A 546 -4.79 9.25 -32.61
C PRO A 546 -4.00 8.55 -33.71
N VAL A 547 -3.07 9.26 -34.35
CA VAL A 547 -1.99 8.64 -35.13
C VAL A 547 -0.75 8.62 -34.25
N GLY A 548 -0.46 7.44 -33.72
CA GLY A 548 0.67 7.11 -32.87
C GLY A 548 0.57 5.66 -32.38
N GLY A 549 0.67 4.71 -33.31
CA GLY A 549 0.85 3.27 -33.06
C GLY A 549 -0.19 2.56 -32.19
N GLU A 550 -1.26 2.06 -32.79
CA GLU A 550 -2.13 1.06 -32.14
C GLU A 550 -1.33 -0.25 -31.98
N TYR A 551 -0.79 -0.50 -30.79
CA TYR A 551 -0.25 -1.83 -30.47
C TYR A 551 -1.42 -2.76 -30.18
N ARG A 552 -1.91 -3.41 -31.24
CA ARG A 552 -2.84 -4.53 -31.08
C ARG A 552 -2.08 -5.72 -30.52
N HIS A 553 -2.12 -5.88 -29.21
CA HIS A 553 -1.85 -7.19 -28.62
C HIS A 553 -2.99 -8.11 -29.04
N ARG A 554 -2.74 -8.94 -30.07
CA ARG A 554 -3.66 -10.01 -30.42
C ARG A 554 -3.45 -11.14 -29.43
N THR A 555 -4.08 -11.02 -28.27
CA THR A 555 -4.09 -12.09 -27.29
C THR A 555 -4.96 -13.20 -27.85
N HIS A 556 -4.33 -14.27 -28.32
CA HIS A 556 -5.05 -15.49 -28.63
C HIS A 556 -5.53 -16.10 -27.32
N VAL A 557 -6.77 -15.79 -26.96
CA VAL A 557 -7.52 -16.56 -25.99
C VAL A 557 -7.60 -17.96 -26.56
N PHE A 558 -6.89 -18.92 -25.97
CA PHE A 558 -7.19 -20.32 -26.26
C PHE A 558 -8.70 -20.49 -26.01
N GLY A 559 -9.42 -21.18 -26.90
CA GLY A 559 -10.78 -21.71 -26.68
C GLY A 559 -12.00 -20.82 -26.90
N GLY A 560 -11.89 -19.59 -27.41
CA GLY A 560 -13.07 -18.78 -27.79
C GLY A 560 -12.82 -17.88 -29.00
N SER A 561 -13.77 -17.81 -29.93
CA SER A 561 -13.67 -17.02 -31.18
C SER A 561 -14.08 -15.55 -31.02
N ALA A 562 -13.84 -14.95 -29.86
CA ALA A 562 -14.13 -13.53 -29.63
C ALA A 562 -12.79 -12.79 -29.49
N ASP A 563 -12.51 -11.90 -30.44
CA ASP A 563 -11.41 -10.94 -30.33
C ASP A 563 -11.73 -9.99 -29.17
N LEU A 564 -10.93 -10.02 -28.10
CA LEU A 564 -11.04 -9.08 -26.99
C LEU A 564 -10.10 -7.90 -27.27
N ASP A 565 -10.67 -6.71 -27.43
CA ASP A 565 -9.95 -5.49 -27.78
C ASP A 565 -9.55 -4.77 -26.47
N THR A 566 -8.44 -5.19 -25.86
CA THR A 566 -7.84 -4.43 -24.74
C THR A 566 -6.96 -3.34 -25.31
N GLY A 567 -7.47 -2.12 -25.36
CA GLY A 567 -6.70 -0.95 -25.76
C GLY A 567 -5.87 -0.43 -24.59
N THR A 568 -4.58 -0.74 -24.56
CA THR A 568 -3.64 0.06 -23.77
C THR A 568 -3.34 1.32 -24.58
N VAL A 569 -3.86 2.47 -24.15
CA VAL A 569 -3.47 3.75 -24.74
C VAL A 569 -2.09 4.09 -24.20
N SER A 570 -1.04 3.64 -24.90
CA SER A 570 0.25 4.30 -24.79
C SER A 570 0.11 5.63 -25.50
N LEU A 571 0.00 6.73 -24.73
CA LEU A 571 0.22 8.06 -25.27
C LEU A 571 1.68 8.09 -25.74
N THR A 572 1.91 7.78 -27.01
CA THR A 572 3.14 8.23 -27.67
C THR A 572 3.11 9.74 -27.57
N ALA A 573 4.05 10.28 -26.81
CA ALA A 573 4.17 11.68 -26.49
C ALA A 573 3.81 12.55 -27.72
N SER A 574 2.65 13.21 -27.66
CA SER A 574 2.64 14.58 -28.13
C SER A 574 3.79 15.27 -27.44
N GLN A 575 4.56 16.11 -28.13
CA GLN A 575 5.70 16.85 -27.56
C GLN A 575 5.30 17.84 -26.44
N THR A 576 4.10 17.69 -25.87
CA THR A 576 3.44 18.57 -24.92
C THR A 576 2.80 17.67 -23.87
N PRO A 577 3.19 17.81 -22.59
CA PRO A 577 2.52 17.14 -21.48
C PRO A 577 1.02 17.43 -21.48
N PRO A 578 0.17 16.45 -21.14
CA PRO A 578 -1.26 16.65 -21.03
C PRO A 578 -1.58 17.71 -19.96
N ASN A 579 -2.61 18.53 -20.19
CA ASN A 579 -3.04 19.53 -19.22
C ASN A 579 -3.97 18.86 -18.18
N PRO A 580 -3.58 18.77 -16.89
CA PRO A 580 -4.41 18.15 -15.86
C PRO A 580 -5.78 18.80 -15.72
N GLU A 581 -5.89 20.11 -15.94
CA GLU A 581 -7.16 20.83 -15.84
C GLU A 581 -8.15 20.38 -16.91
N SER A 582 -7.65 19.97 -18.08
CA SER A 582 -8.49 19.43 -19.15
C SER A 582 -8.84 17.95 -18.97
N VAL A 583 -8.06 17.20 -18.20
CA VAL A 583 -8.24 15.75 -18.02
C VAL A 583 -9.03 15.47 -16.74
N PHE A 584 -8.60 16.03 -15.62
CA PHE A 584 -9.19 15.79 -14.29
C PHE A 584 -10.02 16.96 -13.77
N GLY A 585 -9.93 18.15 -14.38
CA GLY A 585 -10.57 19.35 -13.86
C GLY A 585 -9.75 20.11 -12.81
N TYR A 586 -8.56 19.62 -12.43
CA TYR A 586 -7.67 20.25 -11.45
C TYR A 586 -6.53 21.02 -12.10
N GLN A 587 -6.19 22.19 -11.57
CA GLN A 587 -4.99 22.91 -11.97
C GLN A 587 -3.72 22.15 -11.57
N GLN A 588 -2.63 22.44 -12.28
CA GLN A 588 -1.31 21.94 -11.89
C GLN A 588 -0.83 22.64 -10.61
N ARG A 589 -0.65 21.90 -9.52
CA ARG A 589 0.03 22.37 -8.31
C ARG A 589 1.44 22.80 -8.67
N ARG A 590 1.88 23.91 -8.08
CA ARG A 590 3.26 24.40 -8.26
C ARG A 590 4.24 23.49 -7.55
N TYR A 591 5.35 23.21 -8.22
CA TYR A 591 6.48 22.48 -7.66
C TYR A 591 7.78 22.93 -8.35
N GLU A 592 8.89 22.75 -7.62
CA GLU A 592 10.25 22.73 -8.12
C GLU A 592 10.91 21.51 -7.48
N VAL A 593 11.40 20.58 -8.30
CA VAL A 593 11.98 19.33 -7.80
C VAL A 593 13.35 19.06 -8.42
N THR A 594 14.21 18.38 -7.68
CA THR A 594 15.51 17.91 -8.18
C THR A 594 15.96 16.65 -7.45
N PRO A 595 16.53 15.66 -8.16
CA PRO A 595 17.10 14.48 -7.49
C PRO A 595 18.27 14.83 -6.56
N LEU A 596 18.85 16.03 -6.68
CA LEU A 596 19.93 16.50 -5.81
C LEU A 596 19.46 16.84 -4.38
N ALA A 597 18.16 17.05 -4.17
CA ALA A 597 17.60 17.37 -2.85
C ALA A 597 17.81 16.21 -1.84
N VAL A 598 18.03 14.99 -2.33
CA VAL A 598 18.42 13.84 -1.48
C VAL A 598 19.71 14.12 -0.70
N PHE A 599 20.61 14.93 -1.24
CA PHE A 599 21.89 15.22 -0.57
C PHE A 599 21.71 16.25 0.55
N ASP A 600 20.68 17.08 0.50
CA ASP A 600 20.35 17.99 1.60
C ASP A 600 19.81 17.18 2.79
N THR A 601 18.92 16.21 2.53
CA THR A 601 18.40 15.31 3.59
C THR A 601 19.47 14.36 4.12
N LEU A 602 20.40 13.93 3.26
CA LEU A 602 21.58 13.17 3.67
C LEU A 602 22.52 14.02 4.53
N ALA A 603 22.76 15.29 4.17
CA ALA A 603 23.60 16.21 4.93
C ALA A 603 23.05 16.45 6.35
N ASP A 604 21.74 16.61 6.48
CA ASP A 604 21.08 16.81 7.77
C ASP A 604 21.21 15.59 8.69
N ALA A 605 21.26 14.39 8.12
CA ALA A 605 21.39 13.14 8.87
C ALA A 605 22.85 12.71 9.13
N ALA A 606 23.81 13.19 8.33
CA ALA A 606 25.19 12.72 8.34
C ALA A 606 26.06 13.37 9.44
N ASP A 607 27.00 12.61 9.99
CA ASP A 607 27.99 13.10 10.97
C ASP A 607 29.22 13.80 10.34
N ALA A 608 29.27 13.92 9.00
CA ALA A 608 30.28 14.66 8.24
C ALA A 608 29.64 15.48 7.10
N SER A 609 30.43 16.35 6.45
CA SER A 609 29.92 17.26 5.42
C SER A 609 29.50 16.55 4.13
N VAL A 610 28.36 16.98 3.59
CA VAL A 610 27.85 16.62 2.26
C VAL A 610 27.62 17.94 1.51
N ASP A 611 28.48 18.25 0.55
CA ASP A 611 28.53 19.58 -0.08
C ASP A 611 28.22 19.53 -1.58
N GLY A 612 27.43 20.49 -2.06
CA GLY A 612 27.24 20.69 -3.50
C GLY A 612 28.43 21.43 -4.13
N VAL A 613 29.00 20.88 -5.20
CA VAL A 613 30.12 21.47 -5.95
C VAL A 613 29.71 21.75 -7.39
N ARG A 614 29.99 22.97 -7.87
CA ARG A 614 29.71 23.39 -9.25
C ARG A 614 30.76 22.86 -10.22
N ILE A 615 30.35 22.54 -11.44
CA ILE A 615 31.23 22.10 -12.54
C ILE A 615 32.42 23.06 -12.75
N ASP A 616 32.20 24.38 -12.69
CA ASP A 616 33.29 25.37 -12.85
C ASP A 616 34.35 25.27 -11.74
N ALA A 617 33.94 24.99 -10.49
CA ALA A 617 34.88 24.80 -9.39
C ALA A 617 35.68 23.50 -9.58
N ILE A 618 35.07 22.44 -10.11
CA ILE A 618 35.74 21.18 -10.44
C ILE A 618 36.81 21.41 -11.52
N ARG A 619 36.48 22.15 -12.59
CA ARG A 619 37.44 22.56 -13.63
C ARG A 619 38.61 23.36 -13.06
N ASP A 620 38.34 24.18 -12.06
CA ASP A 620 39.34 25.02 -11.38
C ASP A 620 40.15 24.25 -10.30
N GLY A 621 39.98 22.92 -10.20
CA GLY A 621 40.78 22.05 -9.33
C GLY A 621 40.23 21.90 -7.91
N ALA A 622 38.94 22.12 -7.67
CA ALA A 622 38.34 22.01 -6.33
C ALA A 622 38.41 20.61 -5.71
N LEU A 623 38.56 19.56 -6.53
CA LEU A 623 38.51 18.16 -6.07
C LEU A 623 39.83 17.64 -5.48
N VAL A 624 40.97 18.26 -5.79
CA VAL A 624 42.30 17.78 -5.36
C VAL A 624 43.14 18.94 -4.86
N VAL A 625 43.66 18.83 -3.65
CA VAL A 625 44.57 19.80 -3.03
C VAL A 625 45.83 19.08 -2.57
N ASP A 626 47.00 19.55 -3.01
CA ASP A 626 48.31 18.97 -2.68
C ASP A 626 48.40 17.46 -2.99
N GLY A 627 47.73 17.02 -4.06
CA GLY A 627 47.71 15.62 -4.51
C GLY A 627 46.85 14.69 -3.64
N THR A 628 45.98 15.24 -2.80
CA THR A 628 45.02 14.50 -1.97
C THR A 628 43.60 14.93 -2.33
N PRO A 629 42.60 14.02 -2.33
CA PRO A 629 41.21 14.39 -2.55
C PRO A 629 40.73 15.41 -1.50
N THR A 630 40.07 16.47 -1.94
CA THR A 630 39.40 17.45 -1.04
C THR A 630 38.25 16.80 -0.29
N TYR A 631 37.55 15.88 -0.98
CA TYR A 631 36.43 15.10 -0.46
C TYR A 631 36.78 13.61 -0.52
N ASP A 632 36.27 12.81 0.41
CA ASP A 632 36.48 11.36 0.41
C ASP A 632 35.59 10.68 -0.66
N ASN A 633 34.40 11.23 -0.91
CA ASN A 633 33.44 10.76 -1.91
C ASN A 633 33.01 11.90 -2.85
N LEU A 634 32.74 11.57 -4.12
CA LEU A 634 32.14 12.45 -5.12
C LEU A 634 31.00 11.72 -5.83
N VAL A 635 29.81 12.31 -5.87
CA VAL A 635 28.64 11.74 -6.58
C VAL A 635 28.32 12.56 -7.83
N VAL A 636 28.13 11.86 -8.96
CA VAL A 636 27.76 12.44 -10.25
C VAL A 636 26.52 11.73 -10.79
N CYS A 637 25.38 12.43 -10.86
CA CYS A 637 24.11 11.88 -11.35
C CYS A 637 23.76 12.30 -12.79
N HIS A 638 24.59 13.12 -13.43
CA HIS A 638 24.36 13.69 -14.75
C HIS A 638 25.63 13.71 -15.61
N ASN A 639 25.47 13.90 -16.91
CA ASN A 639 26.58 13.98 -17.88
C ASN A 639 26.84 15.41 -18.41
N ASP A 640 26.46 16.44 -17.67
CA ASP A 640 26.81 17.81 -18.02
C ASP A 640 28.30 18.12 -17.86
N GLY A 641 28.79 19.05 -18.67
CA GLY A 641 30.11 19.63 -18.48
C GLY A 641 31.29 18.74 -18.87
N LEU A 642 31.08 17.67 -19.65
CA LEU A 642 32.09 16.70 -20.13
C LEU A 642 33.16 17.25 -21.10
N ASP A 643 33.69 18.44 -20.83
CA ASP A 643 34.88 18.93 -21.51
C ASP A 643 36.17 18.37 -20.90
N GLU A 644 37.28 18.59 -21.62
CA GLU A 644 38.60 18.09 -21.24
C GLU A 644 39.04 18.47 -19.83
N ALA A 645 38.71 19.68 -19.37
CA ALA A 645 39.12 20.16 -18.06
C ALA A 645 38.35 19.44 -16.94
N TYR A 646 37.05 19.25 -17.13
CA TYR A 646 36.21 18.50 -16.18
C TYR A 646 36.64 17.03 -16.10
N ARG A 647 36.82 16.37 -17.26
CA ARG A 647 37.28 14.97 -17.32
C ARG A 647 38.62 14.78 -16.63
N SER A 648 39.59 15.66 -16.93
CA SER A 648 40.91 15.62 -16.31
C SER A 648 40.83 15.75 -14.78
N ALA A 649 39.96 16.62 -14.27
CA ALA A 649 39.77 16.81 -12.83
C ALA A 649 39.16 15.57 -12.15
N LEU A 650 38.24 14.86 -12.82
CA LEU A 650 37.67 13.61 -12.30
C LEU A 650 38.71 12.48 -12.29
N THR A 651 39.50 12.34 -13.35
CA THR A 651 40.60 11.36 -13.40
C THR A 651 41.63 11.67 -12.31
N GLU A 652 42.04 12.94 -12.15
CA GLU A 652 42.97 13.35 -11.10
C GLU A 652 42.44 13.05 -9.69
N TYR A 653 41.13 13.23 -9.47
CA TYR A 653 40.47 12.90 -8.20
C TYR A 653 40.52 11.40 -7.90
N VAL A 654 40.21 10.54 -8.88
CA VAL A 654 40.28 9.08 -8.71
C VAL A 654 41.73 8.62 -8.50
N ASP A 655 42.68 9.16 -9.27
CA ASP A 655 44.12 8.87 -9.14
C ASP A 655 44.68 9.29 -7.76
N ALA A 656 44.14 10.35 -7.17
CA ALA A 656 44.46 10.78 -5.82
C ALA A 656 43.85 9.87 -4.73
N GLY A 657 43.05 8.86 -5.10
CA GLY A 657 42.41 7.90 -4.21
C GLY A 657 41.00 8.28 -3.77
N GLY A 658 40.36 9.22 -4.48
CA GLY A 658 38.98 9.62 -4.25
C GLY A 658 37.99 8.52 -4.64
N ASN A 659 36.88 8.41 -3.89
CA ASN A 659 35.78 7.51 -4.23
C ASN A 659 34.77 8.22 -5.14
N LEU A 660 34.52 7.70 -6.34
CA LEU A 660 33.63 8.29 -7.35
C LEU A 660 32.39 7.42 -7.53
N VAL A 661 31.21 7.97 -7.28
CA VAL A 661 29.92 7.32 -7.50
C VAL A 661 29.25 7.93 -8.72
N LEU A 662 29.11 7.14 -9.79
CA LEU A 662 28.39 7.51 -11.00
C LEU A 662 27.01 6.89 -10.98
N THR A 663 25.97 7.71 -11.12
CA THR A 663 24.59 7.23 -11.15
C THR A 663 23.77 7.84 -12.28
N ASP A 664 22.74 7.11 -12.73
CA ASP A 664 21.85 7.50 -13.82
C ASP A 664 22.64 8.00 -15.06
N ALA A 665 22.36 9.21 -15.54
CA ALA A 665 23.06 9.79 -16.69
C ALA A 665 24.56 10.01 -16.41
N GLY A 666 24.96 10.13 -15.15
CA GLY A 666 26.36 10.20 -14.73
C GLY A 666 27.16 8.94 -15.08
N VAL A 667 26.52 7.78 -15.30
CA VAL A 667 27.22 6.57 -15.77
C VAL A 667 27.91 6.78 -17.12
N ALA A 668 27.41 7.68 -17.97
CA ALA A 668 28.06 8.04 -19.23
C ALA A 668 29.46 8.66 -19.05
N VAL A 669 29.77 9.19 -17.86
CA VAL A 669 31.12 9.68 -17.51
C VAL A 669 32.14 8.54 -17.56
N ALA A 670 31.74 7.28 -17.36
CA ALA A 670 32.66 6.14 -17.40
C ALA A 670 33.39 6.00 -18.73
N ALA A 671 32.74 6.34 -19.85
CA ALA A 671 33.34 6.33 -21.19
C ALA A 671 34.43 7.40 -21.41
N GLU A 672 34.57 8.30 -20.45
CA GLU A 672 35.41 9.50 -20.54
C GLU A 672 36.57 9.47 -19.51
N LEU A 673 36.68 8.40 -18.71
CA LEU A 673 37.66 8.24 -17.64
C LEU A 673 38.77 7.26 -18.03
N ASP A 674 40.02 7.69 -17.90
CA ASP A 674 41.20 6.83 -18.03
C ASP A 674 41.54 6.16 -16.68
N VAL A 675 40.63 5.30 -16.19
CA VAL A 675 40.77 4.59 -14.90
C VAL A 675 40.87 3.08 -15.15
N PRO A 676 41.89 2.39 -14.62
CA PRO A 676 42.05 0.95 -14.81
C PRO A 676 40.77 0.16 -14.48
N GLY A 677 40.29 -0.62 -15.45
CA GLY A 677 39.07 -1.43 -15.33
C GLY A 677 37.86 -0.82 -16.05
N ILE A 678 37.89 0.48 -16.35
CA ILE A 678 36.91 1.16 -17.22
C ILE A 678 37.58 1.97 -18.35
N ASP A 679 38.90 1.92 -18.46
CA ASP A 679 39.72 2.61 -19.47
C ASP A 679 39.44 2.18 -20.92
N ALA A 680 38.73 1.06 -21.10
CA ALA A 680 38.29 0.55 -22.40
C ALA A 680 36.81 0.86 -22.71
N VAL A 681 36.07 1.49 -21.79
CA VAL A 681 34.66 1.85 -22.01
C VAL A 681 34.60 3.02 -22.98
N GLU A 682 33.84 2.87 -24.07
CA GLU A 682 33.55 3.94 -25.03
C GLU A 682 32.08 4.41 -24.91
N ASP A 683 31.72 5.53 -25.55
CA ASP A 683 30.35 6.07 -25.54
C ASP A 683 29.31 5.04 -26.04
N GLY A 684 29.72 4.18 -26.99
CA GLY A 684 28.88 3.10 -27.50
C GLY A 684 28.65 1.93 -26.54
N ASP A 685 29.42 1.84 -25.46
CA ASP A 685 29.28 0.80 -24.44
C ASP A 685 28.32 1.20 -23.32
N VAL A 686 27.94 2.48 -23.22
CA VAL A 686 26.97 2.97 -22.25
C VAL A 686 25.61 3.11 -22.92
N THR A 687 24.62 2.37 -22.41
CA THR A 687 23.27 2.39 -22.98
C THR A 687 22.26 2.92 -21.98
N ARG A 688 21.42 3.87 -22.41
CA ARG A 688 20.19 4.25 -21.69
C ARG A 688 19.02 3.45 -22.23
N GLU A 689 18.32 2.76 -21.35
CA GLU A 689 17.11 2.02 -21.67
C GLU A 689 15.95 2.42 -20.75
N GLU A 690 14.73 2.36 -21.27
CA GLU A 690 13.52 2.49 -20.46
C GLU A 690 13.09 1.10 -19.97
N ARG A 691 12.73 1.02 -18.70
CA ARG A 691 12.48 -0.26 -18.01
C ARG A 691 11.06 -0.32 -17.49
N ARG A 692 10.58 -1.55 -17.32
CA ARG A 692 9.29 -1.82 -16.67
C ARG A 692 9.21 -1.14 -15.29
N ALA A 693 10.29 -1.19 -14.52
CA ALA A 693 10.43 -0.59 -13.21
C ALA A 693 11.93 -0.35 -12.91
N PRO A 694 12.27 0.55 -11.98
CA PRO A 694 13.63 0.62 -11.45
C PRO A 694 13.88 -0.62 -10.59
N TRP A 695 14.73 -1.50 -11.08
CA TRP A 695 15.01 -2.77 -10.42
C TRP A 695 16.48 -3.10 -10.58
N TYR A 696 17.10 -3.52 -9.49
CA TYR A 696 18.36 -4.24 -9.49
C TYR A 696 18.05 -5.72 -9.37
N GLY A 697 18.48 -6.53 -10.35
CA GLY A 697 18.35 -7.98 -10.29
C GLY A 697 19.05 -8.60 -9.08
N GLU A 698 18.86 -9.91 -8.88
CA GLU A 698 19.60 -10.66 -7.87
C GLU A 698 21.12 -10.48 -8.09
N PRO A 699 21.88 -10.23 -7.01
CA PRO A 699 23.30 -10.01 -7.16
C PRO A 699 24.01 -11.33 -7.52
N PRO A 700 24.97 -11.32 -8.46
CA PRO A 700 25.76 -12.51 -8.77
C PRO A 700 26.77 -12.83 -7.64
N GLU A 701 27.13 -11.83 -6.83
CA GLU A 701 27.98 -11.94 -5.64
C GLU A 701 27.18 -11.47 -4.41
N GLU A 702 26.79 -12.40 -3.54
CA GLU A 702 26.02 -12.07 -2.31
C GLU A 702 26.80 -11.18 -1.33
N ASP A 703 28.14 -11.26 -1.34
CA ASP A 703 29.05 -10.47 -0.51
C ASP A 703 29.53 -9.18 -1.19
N HIS A 704 28.91 -8.80 -2.32
CA HIS A 704 29.27 -7.57 -3.01
C HIS A 704 29.03 -6.35 -2.09
N PRO A 705 29.99 -5.40 -1.97
CA PRO A 705 29.88 -4.27 -1.05
C PRO A 705 28.63 -3.40 -1.22
N LEU A 706 28.14 -3.24 -2.45
CA LEU A 706 26.89 -2.52 -2.75
C LEU A 706 25.63 -3.24 -2.24
N CYS A 707 25.71 -4.55 -2.00
CA CYS A 707 24.58 -5.42 -1.66
C CYS A 707 24.50 -5.77 -0.16
N ILE A 708 25.33 -5.14 0.68
CA ILE A 708 25.27 -5.32 2.13
C ILE A 708 23.91 -4.88 2.64
N ASP A 709 23.31 -5.70 3.51
CA ASP A 709 21.98 -5.52 4.10
C ASP A 709 20.82 -5.42 3.08
N ARG A 710 21.03 -5.93 1.86
CA ARG A 710 20.00 -5.93 0.79
C ARG A 710 18.75 -6.76 1.11
N LYS A 711 18.86 -7.77 1.98
CA LYS A 711 17.70 -8.54 2.46
C LYS A 711 16.88 -7.78 3.51
N GLY A 712 17.23 -6.53 3.81
CA GLY A 712 16.53 -5.71 4.81
C GLY A 712 16.77 -6.22 6.22
N LEU A 713 15.70 -6.31 7.01
CA LEU A 713 15.74 -6.81 8.38
C LEU A 713 15.57 -8.34 8.40
N GLY A 714 16.55 -9.06 8.95
CA GLY A 714 16.48 -10.51 9.20
C GLY A 714 17.29 -11.40 8.22
N GLU A 715 17.72 -12.58 8.68
CA GLU A 715 18.53 -13.52 7.87
C GLU A 715 17.71 -14.26 6.79
N GLU A 716 16.37 -14.31 6.93
CA GLU A 716 15.41 -14.98 6.03
C GLU A 716 14.54 -14.01 5.21
N GLY A 717 14.87 -12.71 5.20
CA GLY A 717 14.10 -11.65 4.54
C GLY A 717 14.09 -11.72 3.00
N THR A 718 13.05 -11.15 2.39
CA THR A 718 12.94 -11.05 0.92
C THR A 718 14.01 -10.12 0.36
N LEU A 719 14.60 -10.51 -0.78
CA LEU A 719 15.53 -9.65 -1.52
C LEU A 719 14.81 -8.39 -2.00
N THR A 720 15.26 -7.23 -1.54
CA THR A 720 14.80 -5.94 -2.05
C THR A 720 15.55 -5.57 -3.33
N GLY A 721 14.86 -4.99 -4.30
CA GLY A 721 15.42 -4.71 -5.61
C GLY A 721 15.07 -3.35 -6.19
N ASP A 722 14.04 -2.67 -5.69
CA ASP A 722 13.65 -1.37 -6.20
C ASP A 722 14.29 -0.21 -5.40
N PRO A 723 15.18 0.58 -6.02
CA PRO A 723 15.88 1.66 -5.32
C PRO A 723 15.03 2.92 -5.11
N TRP A 724 13.98 3.12 -5.92
CA TRP A 724 13.12 4.30 -5.88
C TRP A 724 11.76 3.99 -6.50
N ASP A 725 10.74 4.78 -6.17
CA ASP A 725 9.40 4.61 -6.74
C ASP A 725 9.09 5.60 -7.84
N TYR A 726 8.62 5.04 -8.94
CA TYR A 726 8.56 5.74 -10.20
C TYR A 726 7.34 6.63 -10.42
N PRO A 727 6.13 6.33 -9.90
CA PRO A 727 5.01 7.24 -9.98
C PRO A 727 5.30 8.55 -9.26
N MET A 728 5.93 8.54 -8.09
CA MET A 728 6.17 9.74 -7.28
C MET A 728 7.04 10.80 -7.96
N VAL A 729 7.89 10.38 -8.92
CA VAL A 729 8.74 11.25 -9.75
C VAL A 729 8.23 11.37 -11.21
N GLY A 730 6.97 11.00 -11.46
CA GLY A 730 6.25 11.30 -12.70
C GLY A 730 6.40 10.27 -13.83
N TYR A 731 7.12 9.16 -13.61
CA TYR A 731 7.25 8.11 -14.60
C TYR A 731 6.03 7.18 -14.61
N VAL A 732 5.74 6.62 -15.79
CA VAL A 732 4.80 5.50 -15.95
C VAL A 732 5.57 4.19 -16.09
N ARG A 733 4.96 3.06 -15.75
CA ARG A 733 5.54 1.74 -15.99
C ARG A 733 6.09 1.60 -17.41
N GLY A 734 7.33 1.15 -17.54
CA GLY A 734 7.98 1.04 -18.85
C GLY A 734 8.81 2.26 -19.26
N GLN A 735 8.73 3.38 -18.54
CA GLN A 735 9.52 4.59 -18.77
C GLN A 735 10.72 4.80 -17.82
N PRO A 736 10.79 4.23 -16.59
CA PRO A 736 11.92 4.40 -15.70
C PRO A 736 13.27 4.23 -16.41
N PRO A 737 14.17 5.22 -16.35
CA PRO A 737 15.46 5.14 -17.01
C PRO A 737 16.39 4.20 -16.24
N SER A 738 17.17 3.44 -17.00
CA SER A 738 18.28 2.64 -16.50
C SER A 738 19.46 2.75 -17.45
N TYR A 739 20.64 2.95 -16.89
CA TYR A 739 21.90 3.04 -17.61
C TYR A 739 22.71 1.78 -17.36
N THR A 740 23.17 1.14 -18.43
CA THR A 740 24.00 -0.06 -18.36
C THR A 740 25.31 0.13 -19.11
N VAL A 741 26.34 -0.61 -18.71
CA VAL A 741 27.64 -0.64 -19.37
C VAL A 741 27.88 -2.06 -19.92
N SER A 742 28.32 -2.15 -21.17
CA SER A 742 28.73 -3.40 -21.80
C SER A 742 29.75 -4.13 -20.93
N GLU A 743 29.43 -5.35 -20.49
CA GLU A 743 30.33 -6.13 -19.64
C GLU A 743 31.67 -6.40 -20.32
N SER A 744 31.67 -6.53 -21.66
CA SER A 744 32.87 -6.78 -22.45
C SER A 744 33.86 -5.60 -22.51
N ALA A 745 33.41 -4.40 -22.16
CA ALA A 745 34.24 -3.20 -22.08
C ALA A 745 34.87 -3.01 -20.68
N LEU A 746 34.45 -3.80 -19.69
CA LEU A 746 34.96 -3.75 -18.32
C LEU A 746 36.18 -4.67 -18.16
N GLY A 747 37.14 -4.25 -17.36
CA GLY A 747 38.31 -5.06 -17.01
C GLY A 747 38.00 -6.15 -15.99
N ASP A 748 38.82 -7.20 -15.95
CA ASP A 748 38.67 -8.36 -15.06
C ASP A 748 38.66 -8.03 -13.56
N SER A 749 39.10 -6.83 -13.17
CA SER A 749 39.11 -6.37 -11.77
C SER A 749 37.78 -5.81 -11.29
N VAL A 750 36.82 -5.57 -12.19
CA VAL A 750 35.52 -5.01 -11.85
C VAL A 750 34.66 -6.06 -11.15
N ARG A 751 34.11 -5.71 -9.98
CA ARG A 751 33.14 -6.53 -9.26
C ARG A 751 31.74 -6.11 -9.65
N ILE A 752 30.89 -7.08 -9.99
CA ILE A 752 29.56 -6.81 -10.55
C ILE A 752 28.51 -7.10 -9.47
N ALA A 753 27.70 -6.10 -9.16
CA ALA A 753 26.60 -6.21 -8.19
C ALA A 753 25.27 -6.55 -8.85
N SER A 754 25.07 -6.17 -10.11
CA SER A 754 23.83 -6.44 -10.83
C SER A 754 24.02 -6.39 -12.34
N ARG A 755 23.34 -7.31 -13.04
CA ARG A 755 23.29 -7.36 -14.51
C ARG A 755 21.86 -7.20 -14.98
N GLN A 756 21.72 -6.64 -16.17
CA GLN A 756 20.46 -6.54 -16.90
C GLN A 756 20.71 -6.90 -18.36
N ASN A 757 20.06 -7.96 -18.85
CA ASN A 757 20.21 -8.47 -20.22
C ASN A 757 21.67 -8.76 -20.64
N GLY A 758 22.53 -9.09 -19.68
CA GLY A 758 23.96 -9.34 -19.92
C GLY A 758 24.85 -8.10 -19.75
N ASP A 759 24.29 -6.90 -19.68
CA ASP A 759 25.05 -5.68 -19.40
C ASP A 759 25.07 -5.36 -17.91
N VAL A 760 26.06 -4.60 -17.48
CA VAL A 760 26.29 -4.25 -16.07
C VAL A 760 25.47 -3.01 -15.70
N GLN A 761 24.60 -3.16 -14.71
CA GLN A 761 23.76 -2.08 -14.17
C GLN A 761 24.31 -1.56 -12.83
N ALA A 762 24.96 -2.42 -12.05
CA ALA A 762 25.70 -1.99 -10.86
C ALA A 762 27.03 -2.73 -10.71
N ALA A 763 28.08 -1.99 -10.39
CA ALA A 763 29.43 -2.52 -10.20
C ALA A 763 30.34 -1.61 -9.38
N THR A 764 31.42 -2.18 -8.87
CA THR A 764 32.54 -1.49 -8.22
C THR A 764 33.83 -1.78 -8.97
N VAL A 765 34.56 -0.72 -9.34
CA VAL A 765 35.91 -0.73 -9.89
C VAL A 765 36.88 -0.41 -8.75
N PRO A 766 37.53 -1.41 -8.13
CA PRO A 766 38.32 -1.17 -6.91
C PRO A 766 39.70 -0.55 -7.20
N VAL A 767 40.08 0.45 -6.41
CA VAL A 767 41.41 1.10 -6.46
C VAL A 767 42.33 0.60 -5.33
N GLU A 768 41.81 0.46 -4.10
CA GLU A 768 42.47 -0.23 -2.97
C GLU A 768 41.43 -0.83 -2.01
N GLY A 769 41.46 -2.15 -1.80
CA GLY A 769 40.43 -2.83 -0.99
C GLY A 769 39.06 -2.87 -1.68
N GLU A 770 38.04 -3.38 -0.98
CA GLU A 770 36.76 -3.69 -1.64
C GLU A 770 35.79 -2.50 -1.77
N ARG A 771 36.07 -1.30 -1.21
CA ARG A 771 35.06 -0.21 -1.07
C ARG A 771 35.52 1.20 -1.44
N ILE A 772 36.62 1.36 -2.17
CA ILE A 772 37.10 2.66 -2.64
C ILE A 772 37.45 2.52 -4.12
N GLY A 773 36.84 3.35 -4.97
CA GLY A 773 37.15 3.41 -6.39
C GLY A 773 36.04 4.07 -7.20
N VAL A 774 35.63 3.45 -8.31
CA VAL A 774 34.52 3.93 -9.13
C VAL A 774 33.31 3.00 -8.97
N HIS A 775 32.18 3.54 -8.51
CA HIS A 775 30.92 2.82 -8.42
C HIS A 775 30.02 3.22 -9.57
N LEU A 776 29.45 2.23 -10.25
CA LEU A 776 28.46 2.42 -11.32
C LEU A 776 27.09 2.03 -10.77
N LEU A 777 26.11 2.94 -10.80
CA LEU A 777 24.74 2.73 -10.33
C LEU A 777 23.74 3.20 -11.39
N GLY A 778 23.33 2.29 -12.26
CA GLY A 778 22.53 2.59 -13.45
C GLY A 778 21.16 3.25 -13.23
N THR A 779 20.57 3.17 -12.04
CA THR A 779 19.28 3.79 -11.74
C THR A 779 19.16 4.04 -10.23
N LEU A 780 19.17 5.29 -9.79
CA LEU A 780 19.04 5.62 -8.36
C LEU A 780 18.42 6.99 -8.12
N LEU A 781 18.93 8.01 -8.80
CA LEU A 781 18.59 9.43 -8.67
C LEU A 781 18.22 10.04 -10.04
N PRO A 782 17.28 9.46 -10.80
CA PRO A 782 16.90 10.02 -12.09
C PRO A 782 16.19 11.38 -11.91
N PRO A 783 16.31 12.31 -12.86
CA PRO A 783 15.50 13.52 -12.84
C PRO A 783 14.02 13.18 -13.00
N ALA A 784 13.14 14.00 -12.44
CA ALA A 784 11.70 13.78 -12.56
C ALA A 784 11.19 13.91 -14.01
N GLU A 785 10.13 13.16 -14.34
CA GLU A 785 9.48 13.12 -15.65
C GLU A 785 8.23 14.01 -15.69
N GLN A 786 8.23 14.99 -16.60
CA GLN A 786 7.14 15.97 -16.73
C GLN A 786 6.18 15.64 -17.87
N GLY A 787 6.45 14.60 -18.67
CA GLY A 787 5.67 14.19 -19.83
C GLY A 787 4.29 13.61 -19.52
N ASN A 788 4.04 13.19 -18.28
CA ASN A 788 2.82 12.52 -17.87
C ASN A 788 1.94 13.41 -16.97
N LEU A 789 0.70 13.00 -16.66
CA LEU A 789 -0.21 13.75 -15.78
C LEU A 789 0.24 13.69 -14.33
N HIS A 790 0.40 14.84 -13.67
CA HIS A 790 0.79 14.95 -12.25
C HIS A 790 0.18 16.19 -11.58
N PRO A 791 -1.17 16.31 -11.52
CA PRO A 791 -1.87 17.52 -11.06
C PRO A 791 -1.41 17.99 -9.68
N PHE A 792 -1.05 17.08 -8.77
CA PHE A 792 -0.70 17.38 -7.38
C PHE A 792 0.80 17.57 -7.15
N GLY A 793 1.58 17.72 -8.23
CA GLY A 793 3.02 17.96 -8.21
C GLY A 793 3.84 16.68 -8.30
N LEU A 794 5.15 16.82 -8.09
CA LEU A 794 6.14 15.73 -8.09
C LEU A 794 6.92 15.79 -6.78
N LEU A 795 7.55 14.69 -6.37
CA LEU A 795 8.44 14.67 -5.21
C LEU A 795 9.91 14.86 -5.60
N ASP A 796 10.67 15.49 -4.71
CA ASP A 796 12.13 15.68 -4.80
C ASP A 796 12.92 14.37 -4.72
N GLN A 797 12.46 13.46 -3.87
CA GLN A 797 13.10 12.18 -3.58
C GLN A 797 12.04 11.09 -3.45
N SER A 798 12.31 9.93 -4.03
CA SER A 798 11.47 8.74 -3.92
C SER A 798 12.26 7.48 -3.56
N LEU A 799 13.43 7.64 -2.93
CA LEU A 799 14.28 6.51 -2.53
C LEU A 799 13.54 5.59 -1.56
N THR A 800 13.68 4.28 -1.79
CA THR A 800 13.29 3.26 -0.82
C THR A 800 14.35 3.11 0.26
N THR A 801 14.08 2.30 1.28
CA THR A 801 15.13 1.88 2.23
C THR A 801 16.30 1.24 1.48
N PHE A 802 16.03 0.41 0.46
CA PHE A 802 17.09 -0.15 -0.38
C PHE A 802 17.85 0.91 -1.16
N GLY A 803 17.19 1.94 -1.69
CA GLY A 803 17.84 3.08 -2.34
C GLY A 803 18.84 3.80 -1.43
N TYR A 804 18.45 4.10 -0.19
CA TYR A 804 19.36 4.70 0.81
C TYR A 804 20.47 3.74 1.23
N THR A 805 20.18 2.45 1.39
CA THR A 805 21.21 1.43 1.67
C THR A 805 22.24 1.36 0.54
N LEU A 806 21.79 1.36 -0.72
CA LEU A 806 22.67 1.34 -1.88
C LEU A 806 23.55 2.58 -1.97
N LEU A 807 22.97 3.77 -1.75
CA LEU A 807 23.71 5.04 -1.69
C LEU A 807 24.73 5.03 -0.54
N CYS A 808 24.32 4.62 0.67
CA CYS A 808 25.21 4.53 1.82
C CYS A 808 26.36 3.56 1.56
N ASN A 809 26.07 2.38 1.01
CA ASN A 809 27.07 1.37 0.69
C ASN A 809 28.10 1.91 -0.32
N ALA A 810 27.66 2.64 -1.36
CA ALA A 810 28.55 3.26 -2.34
C ALA A 810 29.44 4.37 -1.74
N LEU A 811 28.96 5.06 -0.70
CA LEU A 811 29.71 6.13 0.00
C LEU A 811 30.58 5.58 1.15
N GLY A 812 30.42 4.31 1.51
CA GLY A 812 31.03 3.70 2.69
C GLY A 812 30.44 4.21 4.00
N TYR A 813 29.15 4.51 4.00
CA TYR A 813 28.35 5.02 5.12
C TYR A 813 27.46 3.93 5.72
N ARG A 814 26.83 4.23 6.84
CA ARG A 814 25.80 3.39 7.47
C ARG A 814 24.62 4.22 7.94
N LEU A 815 23.41 3.84 7.56
CA LEU A 815 22.17 4.40 8.11
C LEU A 815 21.87 3.72 9.45
N ASN A 816 21.99 4.45 10.55
CA ASN A 816 21.64 3.98 11.89
C ASN A 816 20.20 4.35 12.23
N CYS A 817 19.44 3.37 12.69
CA CYS A 817 18.07 3.54 13.15
C CYS A 817 18.07 3.44 14.68
N SER A 818 17.66 4.52 15.35
CA SER A 818 17.70 4.60 16.81
C SER A 818 16.31 4.85 17.38
N LEU A 819 16.03 4.20 18.52
CA LEU A 819 14.80 4.36 19.29
C LEU A 819 15.18 4.88 20.67
N ASN A 820 14.57 5.98 21.11
CA ASN A 820 14.87 6.66 22.37
C ASN A 820 16.37 6.99 22.54
N GLY A 821 17.05 7.30 21.44
CA GLY A 821 18.48 7.63 21.40
C GLY A 821 19.43 6.44 21.43
N GLU A 822 18.93 5.20 21.47
CA GLU A 822 19.74 3.98 21.36
C GLU A 822 19.64 3.38 19.96
N THR A 823 20.77 3.10 19.31
CA THR A 823 20.78 2.46 17.99
C THR A 823 20.31 1.00 18.10
N VAL A 824 19.18 0.69 17.47
CA VAL A 824 18.54 -0.63 17.48
C VAL A 824 18.99 -1.47 16.29
N THR A 825 19.09 -0.85 15.12
CA THR A 825 19.52 -1.50 13.88
C THR A 825 20.21 -0.48 12.96
N GLY A 826 20.75 -0.93 11.84
CA GLY A 826 21.23 -0.04 10.81
C GLY A 826 21.62 -0.78 9.54
N PHE A 827 21.55 -0.08 8.42
CA PHE A 827 21.75 -0.61 7.07
C PHE A 827 23.05 -0.08 6.46
N GLY A 828 23.82 -0.99 5.88
CA GLY A 828 25.14 -0.74 5.33
C GLY A 828 26.25 -0.80 6.38
N GLU A 829 27.48 -0.55 5.95
CA GLU A 829 28.65 -0.64 6.82
C GLU A 829 29.69 0.44 6.50
N THR A 830 30.16 1.10 7.56
CA THR A 830 31.14 2.19 7.48
C THR A 830 32.51 1.71 7.03
N VAL A 831 33.16 2.46 6.13
CA VAL A 831 34.55 2.22 5.75
C VAL A 831 35.51 2.99 6.67
N THR A 832 36.54 2.32 7.18
CA THR A 832 37.55 2.99 8.01
C THR A 832 38.37 3.98 7.19
N ARG A 833 38.40 5.27 7.61
CA ARG A 833 39.32 6.25 7.03
C ARG A 833 40.77 5.80 7.28
N LYS A 834 41.48 5.38 6.24
CA LYS A 834 42.94 5.26 6.31
C LYS A 834 43.51 6.67 6.42
N LEU A 835 43.78 7.14 7.63
CA LEU A 835 44.63 8.32 7.81
C LEU A 835 45.97 8.00 7.14
N ALA A 836 46.42 8.86 6.23
CA ALA A 836 47.76 8.74 5.66
C ALA A 836 48.75 8.73 6.83
N GLU A 837 49.31 7.57 7.15
CA GLU A 837 50.37 7.46 8.14
C GLU A 837 51.50 8.37 7.66
N GLN A 838 51.75 9.48 8.37
CA GLN A 838 53.03 10.15 8.24
C GLN A 838 54.09 9.08 8.51
N PRO A 839 55.07 8.87 7.62
CA PRO A 839 56.06 7.84 7.82
C PRO A 839 56.84 8.15 9.10
N GLU A 840 56.53 7.47 10.20
CA GLU A 840 57.41 7.45 11.35
C GLU A 840 58.74 6.84 10.88
N PRO A 841 59.88 7.48 11.17
CA PRO A 841 61.18 6.96 10.77
C PRO A 841 61.40 5.60 11.45
N THR A 842 61.33 4.52 10.67
CA THR A 842 61.55 3.15 11.14
C THR A 842 62.92 3.04 11.83
N PRO A 843 63.00 2.74 13.14
CA PRO A 843 64.26 2.31 13.71
C PRO A 843 64.56 0.88 13.25
N THR A 844 65.69 0.71 12.57
CA THR A 844 66.21 -0.59 12.11
C THR A 844 66.27 -1.61 13.25
N PRO A 845 65.52 -2.74 13.20
CA PRO A 845 65.66 -3.78 14.20
C PRO A 845 66.89 -4.65 13.91
N THR A 846 67.75 -4.77 14.92
CA THR A 846 68.90 -5.67 14.96
C THR A 846 68.41 -7.11 15.19
N ALA A 847 68.88 -8.04 14.35
CA ALA A 847 68.56 -9.46 14.43
C ALA A 847 69.03 -10.12 15.73
N THR A 848 68.24 -11.06 16.27
CA THR A 848 68.68 -12.12 17.19
C THR A 848 67.77 -13.35 17.00
N PRO A 849 68.29 -14.60 17.09
CA PRO A 849 67.68 -15.75 16.42
C PRO A 849 66.93 -16.72 17.35
N THR A 850 66.03 -17.48 16.70
CA THR A 850 65.58 -18.87 16.97
C THR A 850 64.71 -19.17 18.20
N ALA A 851 63.52 -19.73 17.94
CA ALA A 851 63.10 -21.00 18.53
C ALA A 851 62.10 -21.73 17.60
N THR A 852 62.40 -22.99 17.33
CA THR A 852 61.60 -24.02 16.65
C THR A 852 60.43 -24.45 17.55
N GLU A 853 59.25 -24.70 16.98
CA GLU A 853 58.35 -25.75 17.47
C GLU A 853 57.38 -26.25 16.38
N THR A 854 56.82 -27.42 16.65
CA THR A 854 56.50 -28.51 15.73
C THR A 854 54.99 -28.72 15.56
N GLU A 855 54.59 -29.09 14.34
CA GLU A 855 53.40 -29.80 13.83
C GLU A 855 52.09 -29.87 14.65
N THR A 856 50.94 -29.78 13.96
CA THR A 856 49.96 -30.89 13.84
C THR A 856 48.98 -30.61 12.70
N SER A 857 48.82 -31.57 11.78
CA SER A 857 47.80 -31.59 10.73
C SER A 857 46.54 -32.34 11.19
N THR A 858 45.37 -31.97 10.70
CA THR A 858 44.18 -32.84 10.70
C THR A 858 43.35 -32.54 9.46
N ALA A 859 43.05 -33.58 8.69
CA ALA A 859 42.26 -33.57 7.47
C ALA A 859 40.99 -34.41 7.69
N THR A 860 39.83 -33.99 7.18
CA THR A 860 38.65 -34.85 6.91
C THR A 860 37.66 -34.10 5.97
N PRO A 861 36.63 -34.74 5.35
CA PRO A 861 36.66 -35.17 3.96
C PRO A 861 35.52 -34.60 3.08
N ALA A 862 35.64 -34.78 1.76
CA ALA A 862 34.61 -34.51 0.76
C ALA A 862 33.54 -35.63 0.67
N PRO A 863 32.27 -35.33 0.31
CA PRO A 863 31.30 -36.32 -0.13
C PRO A 863 31.21 -36.44 -1.67
N SER A 864 30.95 -37.67 -2.13
CA SER A 864 30.74 -38.10 -3.51
C SER A 864 29.34 -37.74 -4.07
N PRO A 865 29.17 -37.67 -5.41
CA PRO A 865 27.92 -37.35 -6.10
C PRO A 865 27.11 -38.59 -6.53
N THR A 866 25.95 -38.38 -7.19
CA THR A 866 25.21 -39.23 -8.19
C THR A 866 23.71 -39.42 -7.82
N PRO A 867 22.71 -39.63 -8.72
CA PRO A 867 22.61 -39.44 -10.20
C PRO A 867 21.38 -38.61 -10.69
N THR A 868 21.50 -38.22 -11.97
CA THR A 868 20.48 -37.89 -12.99
C THR A 868 19.35 -38.90 -13.21
N GLY A 869 18.16 -38.42 -13.64
CA GLY A 869 17.16 -39.25 -14.32
C GLY A 869 15.83 -38.59 -14.72
N ALA A 870 15.74 -38.24 -16.02
CA ALA A 870 14.65 -38.47 -16.99
C ALA A 870 13.25 -37.80 -16.88
N ASP A 871 12.99 -36.93 -17.88
CA ASP A 871 11.89 -36.89 -18.86
C ASP A 871 10.52 -37.54 -18.56
N GLY A 872 9.45 -36.78 -18.84
CA GLY A 872 8.10 -37.31 -19.05
C GLY A 872 7.03 -36.24 -19.35
N ASP A 873 6.62 -36.18 -20.62
CA ASP A 873 5.58 -35.34 -21.22
C ASP A 873 4.21 -35.30 -20.48
N GLY A 874 3.60 -34.11 -20.43
CA GLY A 874 2.18 -33.90 -20.06
C GLY A 874 1.34 -33.39 -21.24
N PRO A 875 0.12 -33.91 -21.48
CA PRO A 875 -0.83 -33.36 -22.47
C PRO A 875 -1.81 -32.37 -21.83
N GLY A 876 -2.15 -31.32 -22.59
CA GLY A 876 -2.85 -30.12 -22.10
C GLY A 876 -4.38 -30.14 -21.95
N PHE A 877 -4.85 -29.03 -21.39
CA PHE A 877 -6.22 -28.48 -21.35
C PHE A 877 -6.03 -26.94 -21.42
N GLY A 878 -6.83 -26.14 -22.14
CA GLY A 878 -8.27 -25.96 -21.98
C GLY A 878 -8.52 -24.66 -21.18
N PRO A 879 -9.15 -23.60 -21.69
CA PRO A 879 -8.82 -22.21 -21.30
C PRO A 879 -9.97 -21.39 -20.67
N LEU A 880 -9.61 -20.45 -19.78
CA LEU A 880 -10.46 -19.38 -19.21
C LEU A 880 -9.68 -18.07 -19.25
N ALA A 881 -10.31 -17.00 -19.74
CA ALA A 881 -9.75 -15.65 -19.86
C ALA A 881 -10.55 -14.68 -18.97
N ALA A 882 -9.94 -14.29 -17.85
CA ALA A 882 -10.10 -13.03 -17.13
C ALA A 882 -8.99 -12.99 -16.08
N VAL A 883 -8.43 -11.81 -15.78
CA VAL A 883 -7.26 -11.54 -14.92
C VAL A 883 -5.95 -11.38 -15.71
N SER A 884 -5.70 -10.17 -16.22
CA SER A 884 -4.44 -9.81 -16.88
C SER A 884 -3.51 -8.94 -16.03
N GLY A 885 -3.88 -8.63 -14.78
CA GLY A 885 -3.01 -7.90 -13.84
C GLY A 885 -2.14 -8.81 -12.96
N VAL A 886 -2.73 -9.89 -12.44
CA VAL A 886 -2.12 -10.71 -11.37
C VAL A 886 -1.62 -12.08 -11.89
N THR A 887 -2.30 -12.69 -12.86
CA THR A 887 -1.97 -14.06 -13.31
C THR A 887 -0.70 -14.14 -14.17
N SER A 888 -0.29 -13.06 -14.84
CA SER A 888 0.95 -13.05 -15.64
C SER A 888 2.22 -12.98 -14.79
N TYR A 889 2.11 -12.77 -13.47
CA TYR A 889 3.26 -12.60 -12.57
C TYR A 889 3.74 -13.92 -11.96
N LEU A 890 2.83 -14.81 -11.55
CA LEU A 890 3.20 -16.09 -10.91
C LEU A 890 3.92 -17.07 -11.84
N LEU A 891 3.76 -16.93 -13.17
CA LEU A 891 4.50 -17.73 -14.17
C LEU A 891 5.90 -17.16 -14.50
N GLY A 892 6.19 -15.92 -14.12
CA GLY A 892 7.43 -15.23 -14.50
C GLY A 892 8.66 -15.61 -13.65
N ARG A 893 8.46 -16.12 -12.43
CA ARG A 893 9.56 -16.42 -11.49
C ARG A 893 10.25 -17.77 -11.71
N ARG A 894 9.82 -18.58 -12.69
CA ARG A 894 10.41 -19.91 -13.01
C ARG A 894 10.98 -20.06 -14.43
N LEU A 895 10.99 -19.03 -15.28
CA LEU A 895 11.42 -19.16 -16.69
C LEU A 895 12.54 -18.19 -17.15
N THR A 896 13.36 -17.68 -16.25
CA THR A 896 14.65 -17.07 -16.64
C THR A 896 15.78 -18.06 -16.38
N GLY A 897 15.92 -19.05 -17.26
CA GLY A 897 17.01 -20.02 -17.14
C GLY A 897 16.91 -21.22 -18.06
N ASP A 898 16.75 -21.02 -19.37
CA ASP A 898 17.44 -21.76 -20.44
C ASP A 898 16.80 -21.39 -21.77
N ASP A 899 17.58 -20.84 -22.71
CA ASP A 899 17.25 -20.94 -24.12
C ASP A 899 18.56 -21.14 -24.88
N SER A 900 18.91 -22.41 -25.07
CA SER A 900 19.91 -22.83 -26.04
C SER A 900 19.20 -23.16 -27.35
N THR A 901 19.63 -22.45 -28.39
CA THR A 901 19.24 -22.63 -29.79
C THR A 901 19.63 -24.02 -30.32
N GLU A 902 18.70 -24.74 -30.97
CA GLU A 902 18.99 -25.56 -32.16
C GLU A 902 17.71 -25.87 -32.99
N GLU A 903 17.78 -25.49 -34.27
CA GLU A 903 16.87 -25.66 -35.45
C GLU A 903 15.47 -25.01 -35.50
#